data_AF-A0A3D4UI80-F1
#
_entry.id   AF-A0A3D4UI80-F1
#
_cell.length_a   1.000
_cell.length_b   1.000
_cell.length_c   1.000
_cell.angle_alpha   90.00
_cell.angle_beta   90.00
_cell.angle_gamma   90.00
#
_symmetry.space_group_name_H-M   'P 1'
#
loop_
_entity.id
_entity.type
_entity.pdbx_description
1 polymer ?
#
loop_
_entity_poly.entity_id
_entity_poly.type
_entity_poly.pdbx_seq_one_letter_code
_entity_poly.pdbx_strand_id
1 'polypeptide(L)'
;MTIPSNNQNKQQSRRLRIPISRRGIASVLAMMFLIIFGSLVAAMAVASTGNIRTANMHLHVMRAMSAAETGLAVAEHRLNEASSRFVVAESDLDADITWALWKGDSSLIGTYEVAPPRDGYAETVSPAGIAEALVNAHSADENILTGYDYTESAEIETAPSDIAEGVYESSYWVNTPPILMSEWEDPDTENPPPAYQIRYAPLAGGHTIRVIVEGIVYDFQRNNKPIRRIITRDYQIIKSVDQAIIAHSKILIGKNVQIEGELGARFDEVDFDAGDPIVMRSDFLGLDSVLDTKITAFFEGLLTHDIDGDNRLRVGHPIEGAGIPADADFDGDGDSDGAFNDATQDGYIDEIDIFIRHYDTNNDNRVTLSAALIEGTRAGLDGSAPEFVGSSGEAIDEDLALLIDGGRPDRNENGVFGFLDINNDRIYQPEDEDPIDYDAFHDTYSDEELGWRDGYIDAMDRYAKVQGRLVFKVEASDWETGQGDIHDRLHGPIVPDDDESPLEFGADDLTLPDINADSFTDTENALIAAADGDPFWQQVADQLGTSTSSLSAWTLDMNPSGDDEPHLFPIWDDTDYDGLPDNYDWAYFENAPYNSPSYSDVYWRPVFENMVFRNVKIPMGLNALFVNCTFVGSSHVQTYTQNTHPLWSEYGANIIDAATGMPTPKFPRFVYGDDPGEDASDAPPMLPSTAVPPDQMILMTDLSISPLDTGDVPQSEVAAFGESYNLLPEPIVIDGKRVVDTKKFSNNLRFHDCLFVGSVVSDTPTEYTQVRNKLQFTGATRFTTVHP
;
A
#
# COMPACT_ATOMS: atom_id res chain seq x y z
N MET A 1 10.93 -103.50 -61.24
CA MET A 1 10.25 -104.81 -61.15
C MET A 1 8.77 -104.59 -61.38
N THR A 2 8.32 -104.78 -62.61
CA THR A 2 7.60 -106.00 -63.09
C THR A 2 6.20 -106.11 -62.48
N ILE A 3 5.09 -106.28 -63.19
CA ILE A 3 4.76 -106.57 -64.59
C ILE A 3 3.24 -106.30 -64.73
N PRO A 4 2.72 -106.03 -65.94
CA PRO A 4 1.31 -105.67 -66.19
C PRO A 4 0.43 -106.88 -66.52
N SER A 5 -0.90 -106.74 -66.48
CA SER A 5 -1.77 -107.56 -67.35
C SER A 5 -3.11 -106.90 -67.68
N ASN A 6 -3.24 -106.62 -68.98
CA ASN A 6 -4.44 -106.75 -69.82
C ASN A 6 -5.56 -107.66 -69.25
N ASN A 7 -6.83 -107.25 -69.35
CA ASN A 7 -7.64 -107.59 -70.53
C ASN A 7 -9.07 -107.03 -70.48
N GLN A 8 -9.62 -106.96 -71.68
CA GLN A 8 -10.77 -106.18 -72.11
C GLN A 8 -12.17 -106.68 -71.70
N ASN A 9 -13.08 -105.70 -71.75
CA ASN A 9 -14.47 -105.72 -72.23
C ASN A 9 -15.57 -106.43 -71.43
N LYS A 10 -16.45 -105.59 -70.87
CA LYS A 10 -17.91 -105.79 -70.91
C LYS A 10 -18.62 -104.44 -70.96
N GLN A 11 -19.37 -104.19 -72.03
CA GLN A 11 -20.30 -103.07 -72.11
C GLN A 11 -21.39 -103.25 -71.05
N GLN A 12 -21.52 -102.27 -70.16
CA GLN A 12 -22.68 -102.09 -69.28
C GLN A 12 -23.09 -100.62 -69.26
N SER A 13 -24.37 -100.37 -69.51
CA SER A 13 -25.03 -99.07 -69.43
C SER A 13 -24.88 -98.48 -68.02
N ARG A 14 -24.08 -97.41 -67.87
CA ARG A 14 -23.96 -96.66 -66.62
C ARG A 14 -24.90 -95.45 -66.65
N ARG A 15 -25.88 -95.45 -65.74
CA ARG A 15 -26.62 -94.25 -65.31
C ARG A 15 -25.60 -93.19 -64.85
N LEU A 16 -25.65 -92.01 -65.46
CA LEU A 16 -24.92 -90.83 -65.01
C LEU A 16 -25.47 -90.39 -63.63
N ARG A 17 -24.65 -90.49 -62.59
CA ARG A 17 -24.86 -89.77 -61.33
C ARG A 17 -24.33 -88.35 -61.51
N ILE A 18 -25.24 -87.39 -61.52
CA ILE A 18 -24.94 -85.95 -61.54
C ILE A 18 -24.43 -85.55 -60.14
N PRO A 19 -23.25 -84.94 -59.99
CA PRO A 19 -22.83 -84.33 -58.73
C PRO A 19 -23.58 -83.01 -58.53
N ILE A 20 -24.36 -82.90 -57.44
CA ILE A 20 -25.02 -81.65 -57.06
C ILE A 20 -23.95 -80.72 -56.48
N SER A 21 -23.52 -79.71 -57.24
CA SER A 21 -22.58 -78.70 -56.74
C SER A 21 -23.31 -77.69 -55.85
N ARG A 22 -22.87 -77.55 -54.59
CA ARG A 22 -23.35 -76.54 -53.61
C ARG A 22 -22.79 -75.14 -53.91
N ARG A 23 -22.86 -74.66 -55.16
CA ARG A 23 -22.35 -73.33 -55.57
C ARG A 23 -23.35 -72.19 -55.34
N GLY A 24 -24.65 -72.47 -55.24
CA GLY A 24 -25.68 -71.45 -55.00
C GLY A 24 -25.69 -70.86 -53.58
N ILE A 25 -25.48 -71.68 -52.55
CA ILE A 25 -25.53 -71.24 -51.14
C ILE A 25 -24.32 -70.37 -50.78
N ALA A 26 -23.13 -70.71 -51.30
CA ALA A 26 -21.93 -69.91 -51.09
C ALA A 26 -22.02 -68.52 -51.75
N SER A 27 -22.66 -68.40 -52.92
CA SER A 27 -22.89 -67.12 -53.60
C SER A 27 -23.85 -66.21 -52.82
N VAL A 28 -24.95 -66.76 -52.29
CA VAL A 28 -25.91 -66.00 -51.48
C VAL A 28 -25.29 -65.55 -50.15
N LEU A 29 -24.55 -66.43 -49.46
CA LEU A 29 -23.82 -66.06 -48.24
C LEU A 29 -22.76 -64.99 -48.50
N ALA A 30 -22.00 -65.09 -49.60
CA ALA A 30 -21.02 -64.08 -49.99
C ALA A 30 -21.68 -62.72 -50.30
N MET A 31 -22.84 -62.72 -50.97
CA MET A 31 -23.59 -61.50 -51.27
C MET A 31 -24.17 -60.85 -50.01
N MET A 32 -24.70 -61.64 -49.08
CA MET A 32 -25.14 -61.13 -47.77
C MET A 32 -23.98 -60.56 -46.96
N PHE A 33 -22.83 -61.23 -46.95
CA PHE A 33 -21.62 -60.75 -46.27
C PHE A 33 -21.12 -59.43 -46.86
N LEU A 34 -21.13 -59.28 -48.19
CA LEU A 34 -20.75 -58.04 -48.86
C LEU A 34 -21.69 -56.87 -48.52
N ILE A 35 -23.00 -57.13 -48.44
CA ILE A 35 -23.97 -56.09 -48.08
C ILE A 35 -23.79 -55.66 -46.61
N ILE A 36 -23.59 -56.62 -45.70
CA ILE A 36 -23.38 -56.32 -44.27
C ILE A 36 -22.08 -55.53 -44.08
N PHE A 37 -20.96 -55.99 -44.65
CA PHE A 37 -19.69 -55.25 -44.57
C PHE A 37 -19.75 -53.89 -45.26
N GLY A 38 -20.41 -53.79 -46.42
CA GLY A 38 -20.63 -52.52 -47.10
C GLY A 38 -21.42 -51.53 -46.24
N SER A 39 -22.47 -52.00 -45.55
CA SER A 39 -23.25 -51.16 -44.63
C SER A 39 -22.47 -50.75 -43.38
N LEU A 40 -21.64 -51.64 -42.82
CA LEU A 40 -20.81 -51.36 -41.65
C LEU A 40 -19.71 -50.34 -41.98
N VAL A 41 -19.05 -50.50 -43.13
CA VAL A 41 -18.05 -49.55 -43.62
C VAL A 41 -18.67 -48.18 -43.87
N ALA A 42 -19.86 -48.11 -44.46
CA ALA A 42 -20.58 -46.85 -44.64
C ALA A 42 -20.96 -46.21 -43.29
N ALA A 43 -21.44 -46.99 -42.32
CA ALA A 43 -21.76 -46.49 -40.99
C ALA A 43 -20.52 -45.97 -40.23
N MET A 44 -19.41 -46.70 -40.28
CA MET A 44 -18.12 -46.27 -39.70
C MET A 44 -17.57 -45.02 -40.38
N ALA A 45 -17.71 -44.91 -41.71
CA ALA A 45 -17.30 -43.72 -42.45
C ALA A 45 -18.11 -42.48 -42.02
N VAL A 46 -19.44 -42.61 -41.86
CA VAL A 46 -20.32 -41.53 -41.39
C VAL A 46 -20.04 -41.16 -39.93
N ALA A 47 -19.82 -42.15 -39.06
CA ALA A 47 -19.46 -41.89 -37.66
C ALA A 47 -18.09 -41.19 -37.54
N SER A 48 -17.11 -41.60 -38.34
CA SER A 48 -15.78 -40.99 -38.39
C SER A 48 -15.83 -39.55 -38.88
N THR A 49 -16.55 -39.27 -39.97
CA THR A 49 -16.72 -37.89 -40.47
C THR A 49 -17.50 -37.02 -39.47
N GLY A 50 -18.48 -37.59 -38.76
CA GLY A 50 -19.17 -36.92 -37.65
C GLY A 50 -18.25 -36.56 -36.49
N ASN A 51 -17.39 -37.49 -36.07
CA ASN A 51 -16.41 -37.27 -35.00
C ASN A 51 -15.36 -36.22 -35.39
N ILE A 52 -14.82 -36.30 -36.60
CA ILE A 52 -13.84 -35.32 -37.12
C ILE A 52 -14.46 -33.93 -37.18
N ARG A 53 -15.71 -33.80 -37.64
CA ARG A 53 -16.41 -32.52 -37.67
C ARG A 53 -16.65 -31.97 -36.28
N THR A 54 -17.05 -32.82 -35.33
CA THR A 54 -17.27 -32.40 -33.93
C THR A 54 -15.96 -31.96 -33.26
N ALA A 55 -14.88 -32.71 -33.45
CA ALA A 55 -13.56 -32.35 -32.96
C ALA A 55 -13.06 -31.03 -33.56
N ASN A 56 -13.25 -30.83 -34.87
CA ASN A 56 -12.88 -29.58 -35.53
C ASN A 56 -13.68 -28.39 -34.98
N MET A 57 -15.00 -28.54 -34.81
CA MET A 57 -15.85 -27.50 -34.21
C MET A 57 -15.43 -27.17 -32.78
N HIS A 58 -15.07 -28.18 -31.98
CA HIS A 58 -14.57 -27.97 -30.62
C HIS A 58 -13.26 -27.18 -30.61
N LEU A 59 -12.31 -27.52 -31.49
CA LEU A 59 -11.05 -26.78 -31.62
C LEU A 59 -11.29 -25.32 -32.02
N HIS A 60 -12.16 -25.04 -32.98
CA HIS A 60 -12.49 -23.67 -33.37
C HIS A 60 -13.20 -22.89 -32.24
N VAL A 61 -14.06 -23.57 -31.47
CA VAL A 61 -14.71 -22.98 -30.28
C VAL A 61 -13.67 -22.61 -29.21
N MET A 62 -12.72 -23.49 -28.91
CA MET A 62 -11.66 -23.22 -27.94
C MET A 62 -10.74 -22.09 -28.41
N ARG A 63 -10.41 -22.05 -29.71
CA ARG A 63 -9.62 -20.94 -30.28
C ARG A 63 -10.35 -19.60 -30.22
N ALA A 64 -11.66 -19.59 -30.49
CA ALA A 64 -12.47 -18.37 -30.37
C ALA A 64 -12.58 -17.91 -28.91
N MET A 65 -12.61 -18.85 -27.95
CA MET A 65 -12.60 -18.51 -26.52
C MET A 65 -11.25 -17.93 -26.10
N SER A 66 -10.15 -18.58 -26.45
CA SER A 66 -8.79 -18.08 -26.17
C SER A 66 -8.54 -16.72 -26.82
N ALA A 67 -9.03 -16.48 -28.05
CA ALA A 67 -8.96 -15.16 -28.67
C ALA A 67 -9.73 -14.09 -27.88
N ALA A 68 -10.91 -14.44 -27.36
CA ALA A 68 -11.70 -13.52 -26.54
C ALA A 68 -11.03 -13.23 -25.18
N GLU A 69 -10.37 -14.22 -24.57
CA GLU A 69 -9.61 -14.05 -23.31
C GLU A 69 -8.39 -13.14 -23.53
N THR A 70 -7.62 -13.36 -24.59
CA THR A 70 -6.52 -12.46 -24.97
C THR A 70 -7.01 -11.05 -25.25
N GLY A 71 -8.11 -10.90 -26.01
CA GLY A 71 -8.67 -9.58 -26.29
C GLY A 71 -9.20 -8.88 -25.04
N LEU A 72 -9.66 -9.61 -24.02
CA LEU A 72 -10.06 -9.01 -22.73
C LEU A 72 -8.86 -8.47 -21.98
N ALA A 73 -7.75 -9.23 -21.89
CA ALA A 73 -6.52 -8.76 -21.26
C ALA A 73 -5.97 -7.51 -21.96
N VAL A 74 -5.97 -7.48 -23.31
CA VAL A 74 -5.57 -6.30 -24.08
C VAL A 74 -6.49 -5.12 -23.81
N ALA A 75 -7.81 -5.34 -23.76
CA ALA A 75 -8.77 -4.28 -23.49
C ALA A 75 -8.61 -3.68 -22.08
N GLU A 76 -8.29 -4.53 -21.09
CA GLU A 76 -8.02 -4.11 -19.71
C GLU A 76 -6.77 -3.23 -19.63
N HIS A 77 -5.67 -3.68 -20.23
CA HIS A 77 -4.43 -2.89 -20.32
C HIS A 77 -4.67 -1.54 -21.00
N ARG A 78 -5.35 -1.54 -22.16
CA ARG A 78 -5.65 -0.31 -22.91
C ARG A 78 -6.58 0.64 -22.17
N LEU A 79 -7.57 0.11 -21.46
CA LEU A 79 -8.48 0.92 -20.66
C LEU A 79 -7.75 1.55 -19.46
N ASN A 80 -6.90 0.77 -18.79
CA ASN A 80 -6.06 1.26 -17.70
C ASN A 80 -5.15 2.38 -18.21
N GLU A 81 -4.35 2.13 -19.25
CA GLU A 81 -3.48 3.11 -19.90
C GLU A 81 -4.25 4.38 -20.32
N ALA A 82 -5.40 4.25 -20.98
CA ALA A 82 -6.18 5.40 -21.42
C ALA A 82 -6.74 6.23 -20.24
N SER A 83 -7.07 5.58 -19.13
CA SER A 83 -7.64 6.23 -17.95
C SER A 83 -6.57 6.90 -17.06
N SER A 84 -5.43 6.26 -16.82
CA SER A 84 -4.34 6.77 -15.98
C SER A 84 -3.69 8.03 -16.56
N ARG A 85 -3.88 8.29 -17.85
CA ARG A 85 -3.43 9.53 -18.50
C ARG A 85 -4.13 10.79 -17.97
N PHE A 86 -5.30 10.69 -17.36
CA PHE A 86 -6.06 11.87 -16.92
C PHE A 86 -5.84 12.14 -15.44
N VAL A 87 -5.02 13.15 -15.13
CA VAL A 87 -4.80 13.63 -13.76
C VAL A 87 -5.82 14.72 -13.45
N VAL A 88 -6.75 14.43 -12.54
CA VAL A 88 -7.87 15.33 -12.19
C VAL A 88 -7.72 15.90 -10.77
N ALA A 89 -8.16 17.14 -10.55
CA ALA A 89 -8.13 17.74 -9.21
C ALA A 89 -9.19 17.16 -8.27
N GLU A 90 -10.40 16.87 -8.78
CA GLU A 90 -11.51 16.36 -7.96
C GLU A 90 -11.18 14.98 -7.37
N SER A 91 -11.52 14.76 -6.09
CA SER A 91 -11.23 13.49 -5.40
C SER A 91 -12.31 12.44 -5.63
N ASP A 92 -13.58 12.83 -5.65
CA ASP A 92 -14.71 11.90 -5.75
C ASP A 92 -15.16 11.76 -7.21
N LEU A 93 -14.99 10.57 -7.79
CA LEU A 93 -15.51 10.25 -9.13
C LEU A 93 -16.96 9.76 -9.03
N ASP A 94 -17.91 10.68 -9.09
CA ASP A 94 -19.33 10.37 -9.21
C ASP A 94 -19.77 10.08 -10.66
N ALA A 95 -21.03 9.70 -10.85
CA ALA A 95 -21.61 9.38 -12.16
C ALA A 95 -21.40 10.49 -13.21
N ASP A 96 -21.55 11.74 -12.79
CA ASP A 96 -21.53 12.90 -13.68
C ASP A 96 -20.09 13.19 -14.11
N ILE A 97 -19.14 13.09 -13.18
CA ILE A 97 -17.71 13.28 -13.43
C ILE A 97 -17.12 12.12 -14.23
N THR A 98 -17.43 10.86 -13.87
CA THR A 98 -16.98 9.68 -14.64
C THR A 98 -17.48 9.76 -16.09
N TRP A 99 -18.75 10.13 -16.28
CA TRP A 99 -19.28 10.33 -17.63
C TRP A 99 -18.63 11.50 -18.35
N ALA A 100 -18.38 12.61 -17.64
CA ALA A 100 -17.66 13.75 -18.19
C ALA A 100 -16.25 13.38 -18.64
N LEU A 101 -15.52 12.59 -17.85
CA LEU A 101 -14.18 12.10 -18.16
C LEU A 101 -14.17 11.15 -19.36
N TRP A 102 -15.16 10.28 -19.46
CA TRP A 102 -15.32 9.38 -20.61
C TRP A 102 -15.48 10.15 -21.93
N LYS A 103 -16.37 11.15 -21.96
CA LYS A 103 -16.70 11.93 -23.18
C LYS A 103 -15.78 13.13 -23.44
N GLY A 104 -15.04 13.58 -22.42
CA GLY A 104 -14.17 14.75 -22.47
C GLY A 104 -14.87 16.11 -22.27
N ASP A 105 -15.79 16.22 -21.31
CA ASP A 105 -16.48 17.48 -20.99
C ASP A 105 -15.73 18.27 -19.90
N SER A 106 -14.80 19.11 -20.36
CA SER A 106 -13.95 19.93 -19.48
C SER A 106 -14.70 20.87 -18.54
N SER A 107 -15.98 21.18 -18.81
CA SER A 107 -16.77 22.04 -17.92
C SER A 107 -17.17 21.37 -16.61
N LEU A 108 -17.29 20.04 -16.62
CA LEU A 108 -17.65 19.22 -15.46
C LEU A 108 -16.43 18.56 -14.81
N ILE A 109 -15.40 18.22 -15.60
CA ILE A 109 -14.15 17.64 -15.07
C ILE A 109 -13.39 18.66 -14.20
N GLY A 110 -13.48 19.96 -14.51
CA GLY A 110 -12.72 20.99 -13.83
C GLY A 110 -11.27 21.08 -14.34
N THR A 111 -10.32 21.25 -13.44
CA THR A 111 -8.88 21.31 -13.79
C THR A 111 -8.34 19.89 -13.94
N TYR A 112 -7.76 19.61 -15.11
CA TYR A 112 -7.12 18.32 -15.38
C TYR A 112 -5.91 18.50 -16.32
N GLU A 113 -5.00 17.54 -16.25
CA GLU A 113 -3.87 17.38 -17.16
C GLU A 113 -3.96 16.02 -17.87
N VAL A 114 -3.41 15.92 -19.08
CA VAL A 114 -3.41 14.69 -19.88
C VAL A 114 -1.97 14.29 -20.17
N ALA A 115 -1.54 13.18 -19.56
CA ALA A 115 -0.23 12.60 -19.77
C ALA A 115 -0.07 12.02 -21.18
N PRO A 116 1.17 11.94 -21.70
CA PRO A 116 1.46 11.20 -22.93
C PRO A 116 1.12 9.70 -22.78
N PRO A 117 0.87 8.97 -23.89
CA PRO A 117 0.63 7.53 -23.82
C PRO A 117 1.88 6.79 -23.34
N ARG A 118 1.72 5.83 -22.40
CA ARG A 118 2.81 5.04 -21.83
C ARG A 118 3.45 4.13 -22.89
N ASP A 119 2.65 3.58 -23.81
CA ASP A 119 3.14 2.73 -24.90
C ASP A 119 3.90 3.51 -26.00
N GLY A 120 3.98 4.83 -25.89
CA GLY A 120 4.81 5.67 -26.77
C GLY A 120 4.29 5.82 -28.20
N TYR A 121 3.06 5.41 -28.48
CA TYR A 121 2.44 5.63 -29.80
C TYR A 121 2.21 7.13 -30.05
N ALA A 122 2.33 7.54 -31.31
CA ALA A 122 2.26 8.95 -31.67
C ALA A 122 0.81 9.45 -31.78
N GLU A 123 0.47 10.51 -31.03
CA GLU A 123 -0.81 11.21 -31.15
C GLU A 123 -0.64 12.58 -31.82
N THR A 124 -1.65 13.01 -32.57
CA THR A 124 -1.62 14.33 -33.24
C THR A 124 -2.21 15.46 -32.38
N VAL A 125 -3.11 15.11 -31.46
CA VAL A 125 -3.78 16.00 -30.50
C VAL A 125 -4.00 15.22 -29.22
N SER A 126 -3.83 15.87 -28.06
CA SER A 126 -4.18 15.28 -26.77
C SER A 126 -5.69 14.96 -26.71
N PRO A 127 -6.09 13.77 -26.26
CA PRO A 127 -7.48 13.37 -26.22
C PRO A 127 -8.28 14.24 -25.23
N ALA A 128 -9.53 14.56 -25.59
CA ALA A 128 -10.42 15.31 -24.71
C ALA A 128 -10.94 14.46 -23.54
N GLY A 129 -11.09 13.15 -23.73
CA GLY A 129 -11.56 12.19 -22.73
C GLY A 129 -11.12 10.76 -23.04
N ILE A 130 -11.43 9.82 -22.14
CA ILE A 130 -10.94 8.43 -22.19
C ILE A 130 -11.37 7.72 -23.48
N ALA A 131 -12.58 7.97 -23.98
CA ALA A 131 -13.06 7.36 -25.21
C ALA A 131 -12.20 7.74 -26.44
N GLU A 132 -11.71 8.99 -26.49
CA GLU A 132 -10.82 9.45 -27.56
C GLU A 132 -9.40 8.91 -27.38
N ALA A 133 -8.92 8.81 -26.14
CA ALA A 133 -7.63 8.17 -25.83
C ALA A 133 -7.59 6.71 -26.30
N LEU A 134 -8.67 5.95 -26.06
CA LEU A 134 -8.83 4.56 -26.55
C LEU A 134 -8.85 4.48 -28.08
N VAL A 135 -9.53 5.42 -28.75
CA VAL A 135 -9.52 5.47 -30.22
C VAL A 135 -8.12 5.71 -30.74
N ASN A 136 -7.36 6.61 -30.13
CA ASN A 136 -5.97 6.87 -30.53
C ASN A 136 -5.09 5.63 -30.34
N ALA A 137 -5.20 4.95 -29.20
CA ALA A 137 -4.45 3.72 -28.92
C ALA A 137 -4.77 2.61 -29.94
N HIS A 138 -6.06 2.34 -30.17
CA HIS A 138 -6.49 1.33 -31.14
C HIS A 138 -6.25 1.73 -32.61
N SER A 139 -6.05 3.01 -32.89
CA SER A 139 -5.64 3.46 -34.22
C SER A 139 -4.16 3.20 -34.51
N ALA A 140 -3.36 2.94 -33.47
CA ALA A 140 -1.96 2.55 -33.60
C ALA A 140 -1.78 1.03 -33.76
N ASP A 141 -2.83 0.22 -33.54
CA ASP A 141 -2.75 -1.24 -33.66
C ASP A 141 -2.41 -1.66 -35.10
N GLU A 142 -1.41 -2.54 -35.21
CA GLU A 142 -1.03 -3.19 -36.45
C GLU A 142 -1.66 -4.61 -36.54
N ASN A 143 -1.71 -5.22 -37.73
CA ASN A 143 -2.28 -6.56 -37.96
C ASN A 143 -3.81 -6.69 -37.78
N ILE A 144 -4.56 -5.68 -38.24
CA ILE A 144 -6.03 -5.71 -38.26
C ILE A 144 -6.59 -6.60 -39.39
N LEU A 145 -7.73 -7.25 -39.13
CA LEU A 145 -8.51 -7.97 -40.13
C LEU A 145 -9.26 -6.97 -41.02
N THR A 146 -8.91 -6.92 -42.30
CA THR A 146 -9.56 -6.05 -43.29
C THR A 146 -10.64 -6.78 -44.09
N GLY A 147 -11.70 -6.07 -44.49
CA GLY A 147 -12.87 -6.64 -45.15
C GLY A 147 -13.86 -7.37 -44.20
N TYR A 148 -14.69 -8.26 -44.77
CA TYR A 148 -15.67 -9.10 -44.02
C TYR A 148 -16.75 -8.35 -43.20
N ASP A 149 -17.14 -7.14 -43.63
CA ASP A 149 -18.15 -6.28 -42.96
C ASP A 149 -17.77 -5.83 -41.53
N TYR A 150 -16.48 -5.79 -41.18
CA TYR A 150 -16.00 -5.16 -39.95
C TYR A 150 -15.53 -3.72 -40.18
N THR A 151 -15.43 -2.96 -39.09
CA THR A 151 -14.78 -1.65 -39.14
C THR A 151 -13.28 -1.82 -39.35
N GLU A 152 -12.68 -0.91 -40.12
CA GLU A 152 -11.24 -0.88 -40.41
C GLU A 152 -10.52 0.25 -39.65
N SER A 153 -11.27 1.04 -38.87
CA SER A 153 -10.81 2.13 -38.02
C SER A 153 -11.49 2.06 -36.66
N ALA A 154 -10.76 2.47 -35.62
CA ALA A 154 -11.35 2.70 -34.31
C ALA A 154 -12.19 3.99 -34.35
N GLU A 155 -13.44 3.91 -33.93
CA GLU A 155 -14.38 5.04 -34.02
C GLU A 155 -15.28 5.13 -32.79
N ILE A 156 -15.68 6.38 -32.48
CA ILE A 156 -16.71 6.67 -31.49
C ILE A 156 -18.07 6.66 -32.19
N GLU A 157 -18.95 5.76 -31.79
CA GLU A 157 -20.25 5.54 -32.39
C GLU A 157 -21.40 5.68 -31.38
N THR A 158 -22.63 5.71 -31.90
CA THR A 158 -23.84 5.55 -31.09
C THR A 158 -24.08 4.08 -30.77
N ALA A 159 -24.80 3.82 -29.68
CA ALA A 159 -25.23 2.47 -29.34
C ALA A 159 -25.97 1.79 -30.52
N PRO A 160 -25.73 0.49 -30.78
CA PRO A 160 -26.45 -0.27 -31.80
C PRO A 160 -27.98 -0.16 -31.68
N SER A 161 -28.67 -0.19 -32.82
CA SER A 161 -30.14 -0.25 -32.84
C SER A 161 -30.63 -1.52 -32.14
N ASP A 162 -31.73 -1.42 -31.38
CA ASP A 162 -32.39 -2.50 -30.62
C ASP A 162 -31.81 -2.84 -29.23
N ILE A 163 -30.93 -2.01 -28.66
CA ILE A 163 -30.51 -2.12 -27.26
C ILE A 163 -31.62 -1.62 -26.32
N ALA A 164 -31.79 -2.30 -25.17
CA ALA A 164 -32.77 -1.92 -24.16
C ALA A 164 -32.47 -0.54 -23.55
N GLU A 165 -33.46 0.35 -23.60
CA GLU A 165 -33.38 1.70 -23.02
C GLU A 165 -33.10 1.61 -21.51
N GLY A 166 -32.12 2.39 -21.03
CA GLY A 166 -31.72 2.45 -19.62
C GLY A 166 -30.70 1.41 -19.16
N VAL A 167 -30.14 0.57 -20.06
CA VAL A 167 -29.01 -0.33 -19.72
C VAL A 167 -27.67 0.27 -20.13
N TYR A 168 -27.58 0.80 -21.35
CA TYR A 168 -26.38 1.41 -21.89
C TYR A 168 -26.62 2.89 -22.20
N GLU A 169 -25.54 3.66 -22.19
CA GLU A 169 -25.54 4.99 -22.75
C GLU A 169 -25.77 4.95 -24.27
N SER A 170 -26.44 5.98 -24.78
CA SER A 170 -26.87 6.03 -26.18
C SER A 170 -25.76 6.46 -27.16
N SER A 171 -24.66 7.01 -26.64
CA SER A 171 -23.55 7.58 -27.40
C SER A 171 -22.21 7.26 -26.75
N TYR A 172 -21.12 7.64 -27.42
CA TYR A 172 -19.75 7.46 -26.97
C TYR A 172 -19.35 5.99 -26.73
N TRP A 173 -19.83 5.08 -27.58
CA TRP A 173 -19.31 3.72 -27.66
C TRP A 173 -18.03 3.73 -28.48
N VAL A 174 -16.98 3.06 -28.01
CA VAL A 174 -15.75 2.89 -28.80
C VAL A 174 -15.79 1.53 -29.47
N ASN A 175 -15.78 1.52 -30.80
CA ASN A 175 -15.79 0.31 -31.63
C ASN A 175 -14.44 0.19 -32.34
N THR A 176 -13.75 -0.94 -32.17
CA THR A 176 -12.39 -1.14 -32.71
C THR A 176 -12.39 -2.15 -33.87
N PRO A 177 -11.40 -2.11 -34.77
CA PRO A 177 -11.23 -3.15 -35.79
C PRO A 177 -10.84 -4.48 -35.13
N PRO A 178 -11.17 -5.64 -35.72
CA PRO A 178 -10.70 -6.93 -35.22
C PRO A 178 -9.20 -7.08 -35.44
N ILE A 179 -8.47 -7.52 -34.41
CA ILE A 179 -7.01 -7.71 -34.44
C ILE A 179 -6.69 -9.21 -34.56
N LEU A 180 -5.78 -9.58 -35.44
CA LEU A 180 -5.37 -10.97 -35.67
C LEU A 180 -4.33 -11.40 -34.61
N MET A 181 -4.53 -12.57 -34.00
CA MET A 181 -3.62 -13.13 -32.98
C MET A 181 -2.26 -13.58 -33.53
N SER A 182 -2.14 -13.71 -34.84
CA SER A 182 -0.89 -14.04 -35.51
C SER A 182 -0.84 -13.36 -36.87
N GLU A 183 0.36 -13.21 -37.42
CA GLU A 183 0.54 -12.70 -38.78
C GLU A 183 -0.23 -13.58 -39.79
N TRP A 184 -0.91 -12.94 -40.73
CA TRP A 184 -1.60 -13.63 -41.83
C TRP A 184 -0.63 -13.78 -43.01
N GLU A 185 0.13 -14.87 -43.02
CA GLU A 185 1.21 -15.13 -43.99
C GLU A 185 0.76 -15.07 -45.47
N ASP A 186 -0.50 -15.38 -45.77
CA ASP A 186 -1.08 -15.31 -47.12
C ASP A 186 -2.52 -14.75 -47.08
N PRO A 187 -2.69 -13.42 -47.21
CA PRO A 187 -4.00 -12.76 -47.15
C PRO A 187 -4.98 -13.18 -48.26
N ASP A 188 -4.49 -13.86 -49.31
CA ASP A 188 -5.32 -14.42 -50.38
C ASP A 188 -5.85 -15.82 -50.03
N THR A 189 -5.44 -16.42 -48.90
CA THR A 189 -5.99 -17.69 -48.41
C THR A 189 -7.36 -17.52 -47.74
N GLU A 190 -8.27 -18.46 -47.95
CA GLU A 190 -9.67 -18.36 -47.48
C GLU A 190 -9.87 -18.52 -45.96
N ASN A 191 -8.81 -18.50 -45.13
CA ASN A 191 -8.91 -18.75 -43.70
C ASN A 191 -7.97 -17.86 -42.88
N PRO A 192 -8.44 -16.67 -42.43
CA PRO A 192 -7.64 -15.82 -41.57
C PRO A 192 -7.36 -16.48 -40.22
N PRO A 193 -6.25 -16.12 -39.56
CA PRO A 193 -6.00 -16.46 -38.16
C PRO A 193 -7.16 -16.09 -37.22
N PRO A 194 -7.24 -16.70 -36.02
CA PRO A 194 -8.12 -16.21 -34.96
C PRO A 194 -7.90 -14.71 -34.72
N ALA A 195 -8.99 -13.98 -34.52
CA ALA A 195 -8.99 -12.56 -34.24
C ALA A 195 -9.84 -12.25 -33.01
N TYR A 196 -9.63 -11.09 -32.40
CA TYR A 196 -10.52 -10.55 -31.39
C TYR A 196 -10.96 -9.13 -31.78
N GLN A 197 -12.20 -8.77 -31.48
CA GLN A 197 -12.72 -7.41 -31.63
C GLN A 197 -13.13 -6.89 -30.25
N ILE A 198 -12.77 -5.65 -29.93
CA ILE A 198 -13.10 -5.02 -28.65
C ILE A 198 -14.15 -3.93 -28.88
N ARG A 199 -15.11 -3.81 -27.96
CA ARG A 199 -16.04 -2.69 -27.89
C ARG A 199 -16.16 -2.22 -26.46
N TYR A 200 -16.05 -0.91 -26.26
CA TYR A 200 -16.23 -0.28 -24.96
C TYR A 200 -17.60 0.41 -24.94
N ALA A 201 -18.46 -0.05 -24.04
CA ALA A 201 -19.87 0.32 -23.97
C ALA A 201 -20.18 0.95 -22.60
N PRO A 202 -20.26 2.29 -22.51
CA PRO A 202 -20.66 2.95 -21.27
C PRO A 202 -22.07 2.51 -20.83
N LEU A 203 -22.25 2.24 -19.55
CA LEU A 203 -23.54 1.88 -18.95
C LEU A 203 -24.32 3.13 -18.57
N ALA A 204 -25.65 3.08 -18.66
CA ALA A 204 -26.55 4.23 -18.42
C ALA A 204 -26.49 4.79 -16.98
N GLY A 205 -25.79 4.11 -16.07
CA GLY A 205 -25.55 4.57 -14.72
C GLY A 205 -24.38 5.54 -14.59
N GLY A 206 -23.62 5.83 -15.65
CA GLY A 206 -22.53 6.82 -15.66
C GLY A 206 -21.22 6.40 -14.98
N HIS A 207 -21.24 5.40 -14.08
CA HIS A 207 -20.08 4.99 -13.28
C HIS A 207 -19.25 3.86 -13.89
N THR A 208 -19.81 3.11 -14.84
CA THR A 208 -19.25 1.84 -15.29
C THR A 208 -19.23 1.73 -16.80
N ILE A 209 -18.17 1.09 -17.31
CA ILE A 209 -17.94 0.82 -18.72
C ILE A 209 -17.88 -0.69 -18.90
N ARG A 210 -18.73 -1.21 -19.78
CA ARG A 210 -18.67 -2.61 -20.17
C ARG A 210 -17.73 -2.79 -21.34
N VAL A 211 -16.69 -3.60 -21.13
CA VAL A 211 -15.85 -4.11 -22.21
C VAL A 211 -16.50 -5.36 -22.78
N ILE A 212 -16.68 -5.39 -24.10
CA ILE A 212 -17.25 -6.51 -24.85
C ILE A 212 -16.20 -6.99 -25.84
N VAL A 213 -15.70 -8.20 -25.63
CA VAL A 213 -14.70 -8.81 -26.52
C VAL A 213 -15.31 -9.97 -27.27
N GLU A 214 -15.25 -9.90 -28.61
CA GLU A 214 -15.68 -10.96 -29.51
C GLU A 214 -14.46 -11.67 -30.10
N GLY A 215 -14.23 -12.92 -29.72
CA GLY A 215 -13.26 -13.81 -30.35
C GLY A 215 -13.84 -14.47 -31.60
N ILE A 216 -13.15 -14.32 -32.73
CA ILE A 216 -13.61 -14.61 -34.08
C ILE A 216 -12.69 -15.67 -34.70
N VAL A 217 -13.27 -16.77 -35.15
CA VAL A 217 -12.55 -17.81 -35.91
C VAL A 217 -13.35 -18.19 -37.14
N TYR A 218 -12.72 -18.16 -38.31
CA TYR A 218 -13.35 -18.54 -39.56
C TYR A 218 -13.33 -20.06 -39.78
N ASP A 219 -14.44 -20.59 -40.28
CA ASP A 219 -14.57 -21.97 -40.76
C ASP A 219 -15.38 -22.00 -42.07
N PHE A 220 -14.73 -22.47 -43.13
CA PHE A 220 -15.33 -22.51 -44.47
C PHE A 220 -16.42 -23.59 -44.61
N GLN A 221 -16.54 -24.56 -43.70
CA GLN A 221 -17.67 -25.50 -43.68
C GLN A 221 -19.02 -24.82 -43.38
N ARG A 222 -19.01 -23.52 -43.06
CA ARG A 222 -20.16 -22.71 -42.67
C ARG A 222 -20.52 -21.57 -43.64
N ASN A 223 -20.16 -21.68 -44.92
CA ASN A 223 -20.37 -20.62 -45.93
C ASN A 223 -19.72 -19.29 -45.50
N ASN A 224 -18.46 -19.34 -45.06
CA ASN A 224 -17.68 -18.16 -44.66
C ASN A 224 -18.24 -17.40 -43.45
N LYS A 225 -19.05 -18.05 -42.61
CA LYS A 225 -19.56 -17.46 -41.37
C LYS A 225 -18.61 -17.79 -40.20
N PRO A 226 -18.15 -16.79 -39.44
CA PRO A 226 -17.27 -17.02 -38.31
C PRO A 226 -18.00 -17.71 -37.14
N ILE A 227 -17.22 -18.44 -36.35
CA ILE A 227 -17.57 -18.87 -34.99
C ILE A 227 -17.14 -17.76 -34.06
N ARG A 228 -18.05 -17.38 -33.14
CA ARG A 228 -17.89 -16.24 -32.25
C ARG A 228 -18.05 -16.68 -30.81
N ARG A 229 -17.17 -16.18 -29.93
CA ARG A 229 -17.31 -16.24 -28.48
C ARG A 229 -17.22 -14.84 -27.94
N ILE A 230 -18.08 -14.53 -26.97
CA ILE A 230 -18.16 -13.19 -26.39
C ILE A 230 -17.87 -13.31 -24.91
N ILE A 231 -16.95 -12.48 -24.44
CA ILE A 231 -16.67 -12.27 -23.02
C ILE A 231 -16.98 -10.81 -22.73
N THR A 232 -17.58 -10.55 -21.58
CA THR A 232 -17.91 -9.19 -21.14
C THR A 232 -17.50 -9.01 -19.69
N ARG A 233 -16.88 -7.86 -19.39
CA ARG A 233 -16.52 -7.45 -18.02
C ARG A 233 -16.88 -5.99 -17.84
N ASP A 234 -17.37 -5.65 -16.66
CA ASP A 234 -17.71 -4.28 -16.29
C ASP A 234 -16.54 -3.70 -15.48
N TYR A 235 -16.10 -2.51 -15.86
CA TYR A 235 -15.04 -1.77 -15.19
C TYR A 235 -15.59 -0.48 -14.61
N GLN A 236 -15.12 -0.11 -13.43
CA GLN A 236 -15.38 1.17 -12.80
C GLN A 236 -14.10 2.00 -12.85
N ILE A 237 -14.23 3.28 -13.17
CA ILE A 237 -13.11 4.21 -13.10
C ILE A 237 -13.01 4.71 -11.67
N ILE A 238 -11.83 4.57 -11.09
CA ILE A 238 -11.50 5.10 -9.76
C ILE A 238 -10.33 6.08 -9.89
N LYS A 239 -10.24 7.01 -8.96
CA LYS A 239 -9.06 7.84 -8.78
C LYS A 239 -8.24 7.25 -7.65
N SER A 240 -6.99 6.93 -7.94
CA SER A 240 -5.99 6.52 -6.95
C SER A 240 -4.70 7.29 -7.19
N VAL A 241 -3.86 7.32 -6.17
CA VAL A 241 -2.45 7.65 -6.31
C VAL A 241 -1.72 6.31 -6.30
N ASP A 242 -0.82 6.10 -7.26
CA ASP A 242 -0.14 4.81 -7.44
C ASP A 242 0.89 4.55 -6.33
N GLN A 243 1.38 5.63 -5.71
CA GLN A 243 2.31 5.55 -4.59
C GLN A 243 1.61 5.26 -3.27
N ALA A 244 2.11 4.24 -2.56
CA ALA A 244 1.77 3.96 -1.17
C ALA A 244 2.21 5.09 -0.24
N ILE A 245 3.35 5.72 -0.53
CA ILE A 245 3.87 6.86 0.24
C ILE A 245 4.43 7.90 -0.73
N ILE A 246 4.01 9.16 -0.57
CA ILE A 246 4.66 10.33 -1.18
C ILE A 246 5.14 11.24 -0.06
N ALA A 247 6.42 11.62 -0.08
CA ALA A 247 6.97 12.52 0.92
C ALA A 247 7.87 13.61 0.32
N HIS A 248 7.65 14.85 0.75
CA HIS A 248 8.55 15.99 0.54
C HIS A 248 9.76 15.98 1.49
N SER A 249 9.73 15.10 2.49
CA SER A 249 10.82 14.84 3.42
C SER A 249 11.45 13.48 3.16
N LYS A 250 12.63 13.25 3.75
CA LYS A 250 13.27 11.93 3.78
C LYS A 250 12.34 10.84 4.30
N ILE A 251 12.33 9.71 3.61
CA ILE A 251 11.63 8.48 3.98
C ILE A 251 12.63 7.55 4.68
N LEU A 252 12.28 7.09 5.88
CA LEU A 252 13.09 6.16 6.66
C LEU A 252 12.29 4.88 6.89
N ILE A 253 12.76 3.78 6.30
CA ILE A 253 12.16 2.46 6.42
C ILE A 253 13.06 1.62 7.33
N GLY A 254 12.52 1.33 8.51
CA GLY A 254 13.21 0.55 9.54
C GLY A 254 13.00 -0.95 9.40
N LYS A 255 13.35 -1.67 10.46
CA LYS A 255 13.08 -3.10 10.62
C LYS A 255 11.58 -3.37 10.81
N ASN A 256 11.10 -4.54 10.41
CA ASN A 256 9.73 -5.04 10.52
C ASN A 256 8.73 -4.13 9.81
N VAL A 257 9.06 -3.71 8.60
CA VAL A 257 8.20 -2.86 7.75
C VAL A 257 8.18 -3.42 6.34
N GLN A 258 7.00 -3.85 5.88
CA GLN A 258 6.76 -4.20 4.48
C GLN A 258 5.88 -3.13 3.84
N ILE A 259 6.16 -2.82 2.58
CA ILE A 259 5.42 -1.81 1.82
C ILE A 259 4.88 -2.47 0.56
N GLU A 260 3.58 -2.28 0.31
CA GLU A 260 2.91 -2.68 -0.91
C GLU A 260 2.43 -1.43 -1.64
N GLY A 261 2.88 -1.26 -2.88
CA GLY A 261 2.75 -0.07 -3.70
C GLY A 261 4.05 0.73 -3.80
N GLU A 262 4.06 1.71 -4.72
CA GLU A 262 5.26 2.49 -5.03
C GLU A 262 5.63 3.47 -3.92
N LEU A 263 6.91 3.84 -3.84
CA LEU A 263 7.41 4.85 -2.89
C LEU A 263 7.93 6.06 -3.64
N GLY A 264 7.34 7.22 -3.37
CA GLY A 264 7.67 8.49 -3.98
C GLY A 264 8.41 9.44 -3.05
N ALA A 265 9.69 9.70 -3.32
CA ALA A 265 10.48 10.70 -2.60
C ALA A 265 10.65 11.98 -3.44
N ARG A 266 10.00 13.07 -2.99
CA ARG A 266 10.12 14.40 -3.60
C ARG A 266 11.27 15.23 -3.06
N PHE A 267 11.94 14.76 -2.02
CA PHE A 267 13.12 15.40 -1.45
C PHE A 267 14.27 15.43 -2.47
N ASP A 268 14.71 16.63 -2.87
CA ASP A 268 15.69 16.86 -3.94
C ASP A 268 16.98 17.57 -3.46
N GLU A 269 17.11 17.84 -2.16
CA GLU A 269 18.26 18.57 -1.62
C GLU A 269 19.48 17.64 -1.45
N VAL A 270 20.49 17.81 -2.31
CA VAL A 270 21.69 16.95 -2.36
C VAL A 270 22.86 17.41 -1.47
N ASP A 271 22.75 18.55 -0.79
CA ASP A 271 23.88 19.18 -0.08
C ASP A 271 23.92 18.86 1.44
N PHE A 272 22.92 18.17 1.98
CA PHE A 272 22.82 17.88 3.43
C PHE A 272 23.60 16.61 3.81
N ASP A 273 24.43 16.65 4.85
CA ASP A 273 25.29 15.52 5.30
C ASP A 273 24.56 14.18 5.60
N ALA A 274 23.22 14.20 5.71
CA ALA A 274 22.36 13.02 5.86
C ALA A 274 21.08 13.12 4.99
N GLY A 275 21.19 13.73 3.82
CA GLY A 275 20.08 14.08 2.93
C GLY A 275 19.50 12.95 2.09
N ASP A 276 19.74 11.67 2.38
CA ASP A 276 19.21 10.58 1.53
C ASP A 276 17.69 10.64 1.41
N PRO A 277 17.07 10.66 0.21
CA PRO A 277 15.63 10.78 0.07
C PRO A 277 14.90 9.57 0.64
N ILE A 278 15.49 8.38 0.48
CA ILE A 278 15.00 7.12 1.03
C ILE A 278 16.17 6.40 1.70
N VAL A 279 15.96 5.90 2.91
CA VAL A 279 16.86 4.94 3.57
C VAL A 279 16.04 3.75 4.00
N MET A 280 16.48 2.57 3.58
CA MET A 280 15.87 1.30 3.95
C MET A 280 16.86 0.42 4.70
N ARG A 281 16.39 -0.24 5.74
CA ARG A 281 17.16 -1.20 6.53
C ARG A 281 16.64 -2.61 6.30
N SER A 282 17.57 -3.57 6.31
CA SER A 282 17.27 -4.99 6.31
C SER A 282 16.42 -5.37 7.52
N ASP A 283 15.49 -6.29 7.30
CA ASP A 283 14.69 -6.92 8.36
C ASP A 283 15.41 -8.08 9.05
N PHE A 284 16.45 -8.62 8.44
CA PHE A 284 17.13 -9.83 8.91
C PHE A 284 18.45 -9.53 9.62
N LEU A 285 19.05 -8.37 9.36
CA LEU A 285 20.28 -7.94 10.02
C LEU A 285 20.04 -7.67 11.52
N GLY A 286 20.94 -8.18 12.36
CA GLY A 286 20.91 -8.06 13.81
C GLY A 286 20.10 -9.13 14.53
N LEU A 287 19.54 -10.12 13.80
CA LEU A 287 18.86 -11.28 14.39
C LEU A 287 19.86 -12.29 14.97
N ASP A 288 20.89 -12.65 14.20
CA ASP A 288 21.95 -13.58 14.60
C ASP A 288 23.29 -13.19 13.94
N SER A 289 24.39 -13.35 14.68
CA SER A 289 25.71 -12.92 14.20
C SER A 289 26.28 -13.73 13.01
N VAL A 290 25.89 -15.00 12.87
CA VAL A 290 26.27 -15.84 11.73
C VAL A 290 25.41 -15.46 10.52
N LEU A 291 24.11 -15.24 10.72
CA LEU A 291 23.23 -14.69 9.69
C LEU A 291 23.74 -13.33 9.17
N ASP A 292 24.16 -12.43 10.07
CA ASP A 292 24.73 -11.12 9.72
C ASP A 292 25.95 -11.25 8.80
N THR A 293 26.78 -12.27 9.02
CA THR A 293 27.97 -12.54 8.19
C THR A 293 27.56 -12.99 6.79
N LYS A 294 26.53 -13.85 6.68
CA LYS A 294 25.98 -14.33 5.41
C LYS A 294 25.37 -13.17 4.60
N ILE A 295 24.54 -12.34 5.24
CA ILE A 295 23.90 -11.16 4.63
C ILE A 295 24.94 -10.13 4.20
N THR A 296 25.96 -9.87 5.03
CA THR A 296 27.03 -8.93 4.66
C THR A 296 27.79 -9.41 3.41
N ALA A 297 28.06 -10.71 3.28
CA ALA A 297 28.68 -11.27 2.09
C ALA A 297 27.78 -11.13 0.84
N PHE A 298 26.46 -11.27 1.01
CA PHE A 298 25.49 -11.03 -0.06
C PHE A 298 25.47 -9.56 -0.50
N PHE A 299 25.48 -8.61 0.44
CA PHE A 299 25.53 -7.17 0.14
C PHE A 299 26.80 -6.76 -0.60
N GLU A 300 27.95 -7.35 -0.29
CA GLU A 300 29.18 -7.15 -1.08
C GLU A 300 29.02 -7.59 -2.55
N GLY A 301 28.21 -8.63 -2.79
CA GLY A 301 27.83 -9.10 -4.13
C GLY A 301 26.92 -8.12 -4.85
N LEU A 302 25.84 -7.66 -4.19
CA LEU A 302 24.87 -6.71 -4.73
C LEU A 302 25.54 -5.42 -5.22
N LEU A 303 26.38 -4.80 -4.39
CA LEU A 303 27.06 -3.52 -4.69
C LEU A 303 27.85 -3.52 -6.01
N THR A 304 28.19 -4.69 -6.54
CA THR A 304 29.04 -4.81 -7.74
C THR A 304 28.38 -5.48 -8.93
N HIS A 305 27.28 -6.21 -8.72
CA HIS A 305 26.67 -7.06 -9.74
C HIS A 305 25.17 -6.89 -9.90
N ASP A 306 24.48 -6.21 -8.97
CA ASP A 306 23.09 -5.78 -9.16
C ASP A 306 23.06 -4.64 -10.19
N ILE A 307 22.38 -4.87 -11.32
CA ILE A 307 22.38 -3.95 -12.47
C ILE A 307 21.11 -3.10 -12.51
N ASP A 308 19.98 -3.66 -12.07
CA ASP A 308 18.68 -2.99 -12.04
C ASP A 308 18.32 -2.39 -10.68
N GLY A 309 19.10 -2.68 -9.64
CA GLY A 309 18.95 -2.06 -8.33
C GLY A 309 17.78 -2.60 -7.54
N ASP A 310 17.37 -3.85 -7.81
CA ASP A 310 16.25 -4.51 -7.17
C ASP A 310 16.64 -5.18 -5.84
N ASN A 311 17.92 -5.10 -5.47
CA ASN A 311 18.53 -5.73 -4.29
C ASN A 311 18.41 -7.26 -4.29
N ARG A 312 18.33 -7.87 -5.47
CA ARG A 312 18.31 -9.33 -5.66
C ARG A 312 19.31 -9.73 -6.72
N LEU A 313 19.75 -10.99 -6.70
CA LEU A 313 20.67 -11.51 -7.70
C LEU A 313 20.04 -12.67 -8.47
N ARG A 314 19.84 -12.50 -9.78
CA ARG A 314 19.31 -13.58 -10.63
C ARG A 314 20.33 -14.72 -10.79
N VAL A 315 19.94 -15.92 -10.38
CA VAL A 315 20.79 -17.12 -10.44
C VAL A 315 21.26 -17.44 -11.86
N GLY A 316 20.39 -17.23 -12.86
CA GLY A 316 20.66 -17.53 -14.27
C GLY A 316 21.34 -16.40 -15.06
N HIS A 317 21.49 -15.20 -14.48
CA HIS A 317 21.97 -14.03 -15.21
C HIS A 317 23.51 -13.99 -15.24
N PRO A 318 24.17 -13.78 -16.40
CA PRO A 318 25.62 -13.88 -16.51
C PRO A 318 26.41 -12.82 -15.72
N ILE A 319 25.77 -11.72 -15.32
CA ILE A 319 26.39 -10.65 -14.51
C ILE A 319 25.99 -10.80 -13.05
N GLU A 320 24.70 -10.72 -12.73
CA GLU A 320 24.18 -10.83 -11.35
C GLU A 320 24.53 -12.18 -10.72
N GLY A 321 24.40 -13.29 -11.46
CA GLY A 321 24.73 -14.62 -10.96
C GLY A 321 26.21 -14.81 -10.62
N ALA A 322 27.11 -13.94 -11.12
CA ALA A 322 28.51 -13.92 -10.71
C ALA A 322 28.74 -13.18 -9.39
N GLY A 323 27.79 -12.35 -8.95
CA GLY A 323 27.78 -11.67 -7.66
C GLY A 323 27.32 -12.54 -6.50
N ILE A 324 26.67 -13.68 -6.78
CA ILE A 324 26.24 -14.63 -5.74
C ILE A 324 27.49 -15.17 -5.03
N PRO A 325 27.61 -15.00 -3.70
CA PRO A 325 28.79 -15.45 -2.99
C PRO A 325 28.99 -16.96 -3.09
N ALA A 326 30.25 -17.39 -3.11
CA ALA A 326 30.55 -18.81 -3.05
C ALA A 326 30.14 -19.39 -1.69
N ASP A 327 29.54 -20.57 -1.73
CA ASP A 327 29.16 -21.28 -0.52
C ASP A 327 30.38 -21.57 0.37
N ALA A 328 30.19 -21.44 1.68
CA ALA A 328 31.23 -21.56 2.69
C ALA A 328 30.66 -22.12 3.99
N ASP A 329 31.57 -22.56 4.85
CA ASP A 329 31.29 -22.97 6.23
C ASP A 329 31.25 -21.71 7.11
N PHE A 330 30.06 -21.22 7.45
CA PHE A 330 29.90 -19.99 8.23
C PHE A 330 29.79 -20.25 9.74
N ASP A 331 29.38 -21.44 10.16
CA ASP A 331 29.19 -21.80 11.58
C ASP A 331 30.37 -22.62 12.17
N GLY A 332 31.30 -23.06 11.33
CA GLY A 332 32.52 -23.78 11.67
C GLY A 332 32.31 -25.27 11.92
N ASP A 333 31.22 -25.87 11.41
CA ASP A 333 30.91 -27.30 11.59
C ASP A 333 31.69 -28.23 10.65
N GLY A 334 32.32 -27.66 9.61
CA GLY A 334 33.17 -28.35 8.63
C GLY A 334 32.47 -28.78 7.34
N ASP A 335 31.17 -28.54 7.21
CA ASP A 335 30.38 -28.69 5.98
C ASP A 335 30.07 -27.29 5.38
N SER A 336 29.61 -27.24 4.13
CA SER A 336 29.21 -25.95 3.52
C SER A 336 27.71 -25.75 3.73
N ASP A 337 27.32 -24.55 4.13
CA ASP A 337 25.98 -24.24 4.63
C ASP A 337 24.90 -24.23 3.53
N GLY A 338 25.27 -24.14 2.25
CA GLY A 338 24.31 -23.91 1.18
C GLY A 338 23.59 -22.56 1.31
N ALA A 339 24.26 -21.56 1.91
CA ALA A 339 23.65 -20.32 2.39
C ALA A 339 23.04 -19.44 1.28
N PHE A 340 23.49 -19.59 0.03
CA PHE A 340 23.07 -18.78 -1.13
C PHE A 340 22.36 -19.62 -2.19
N ASN A 341 21.61 -20.64 -1.75
CA ASN A 341 20.72 -21.41 -2.61
C ASN A 341 19.31 -20.84 -2.54
N ASP A 342 18.73 -20.59 -3.72
CA ASP A 342 17.35 -20.15 -3.91
C ASP A 342 16.38 -21.07 -3.16
N ALA A 343 15.85 -20.58 -2.04
CA ALA A 343 14.97 -21.31 -1.13
C ALA A 343 13.51 -21.07 -1.50
N THR A 344 13.19 -19.86 -1.95
CA THR A 344 11.85 -19.45 -2.43
C THR A 344 11.51 -20.02 -3.81
N GLN A 345 12.51 -20.43 -4.59
CA GLN A 345 12.40 -20.95 -5.96
C GLN A 345 11.83 -19.93 -6.96
N ASP A 346 12.07 -18.64 -6.71
CA ASP A 346 11.64 -17.55 -7.60
C ASP A 346 12.68 -17.22 -8.69
N GLY A 347 13.86 -17.86 -8.65
CA GLY A 347 14.96 -17.66 -9.60
C GLY A 347 15.93 -16.53 -9.22
N TYR A 348 15.71 -15.91 -8.07
CA TYR A 348 16.54 -14.87 -7.47
C TYR A 348 17.21 -15.40 -6.20
N ILE A 349 18.22 -14.68 -5.74
CA ILE A 349 18.79 -14.82 -4.40
C ILE A 349 18.63 -13.47 -3.71
N ASP A 350 18.00 -13.48 -2.55
CA ASP A 350 17.87 -12.30 -1.71
C ASP A 350 18.04 -12.61 -0.21
N GLU A 351 17.70 -11.66 0.65
CA GLU A 351 17.83 -11.84 2.09
C GLU A 351 16.86 -12.89 2.67
N ILE A 352 15.67 -13.09 2.07
CA ILE A 352 14.71 -14.09 2.58
C ILE A 352 15.21 -15.50 2.28
N ASP A 353 15.86 -15.73 1.14
CA ASP A 353 16.50 -17.03 0.86
C ASP A 353 17.55 -17.38 1.90
N ILE A 354 18.42 -16.42 2.22
CA ILE A 354 19.50 -16.60 3.21
C ILE A 354 18.89 -16.82 4.61
N PHE A 355 17.82 -16.10 4.94
CA PHE A 355 17.08 -16.27 6.19
C PHE A 355 16.48 -17.68 6.31
N ILE A 356 15.76 -18.15 5.28
CA ILE A 356 15.16 -19.49 5.27
C ILE A 356 16.26 -20.54 5.44
N ARG A 357 17.34 -20.44 4.67
CA ARG A 357 18.49 -21.37 4.76
C ARG A 357 19.19 -21.36 6.12
N HIS A 358 19.13 -20.25 6.86
CA HIS A 358 19.75 -20.16 8.18
C HIS A 358 18.92 -20.86 9.26
N TYR A 359 17.58 -20.71 9.22
CA TYR A 359 16.69 -21.24 10.25
C TYR A 359 16.06 -22.60 9.90
N ASP A 360 16.04 -23.01 8.63
CA ASP A 360 15.55 -24.33 8.20
C ASP A 360 16.48 -25.44 8.71
N THR A 361 16.15 -26.01 9.86
CA THR A 361 16.96 -27.04 10.51
C THR A 361 16.76 -28.42 9.90
N ASN A 362 15.64 -28.61 9.20
CA ASN A 362 15.16 -29.91 8.76
C ASN A 362 15.34 -30.14 7.24
N ASN A 363 15.73 -29.08 6.52
CA ASN A 363 15.96 -29.01 5.07
C ASN A 363 14.70 -29.24 4.22
N ASP A 364 13.54 -28.74 4.65
CA ASP A 364 12.30 -28.75 3.86
C ASP A 364 12.05 -27.45 3.07
N ASN A 365 12.99 -26.50 3.14
CA ASN A 365 12.90 -25.12 2.63
C ASN A 365 11.80 -24.30 3.28
N ARG A 366 11.48 -24.57 4.55
CA ARG A 366 10.51 -23.82 5.34
C ARG A 366 11.13 -23.47 6.68
N VAL A 367 10.63 -22.40 7.28
CA VAL A 367 10.94 -22.06 8.67
C VAL A 367 9.66 -22.11 9.47
N THR A 368 9.57 -23.07 10.38
CA THR A 368 8.43 -23.18 11.30
C THR A 368 8.48 -22.07 12.36
N LEU A 369 7.37 -21.35 12.54
CA LEU A 369 7.26 -20.27 13.51
C LEU A 369 7.33 -20.74 14.98
N SER A 370 7.31 -19.79 15.91
CA SER A 370 7.33 -20.06 17.36
C SER A 370 6.15 -20.94 17.78
N ALA A 371 6.28 -21.66 18.91
CA ALA A 371 5.21 -22.51 19.42
C ALA A 371 3.89 -21.76 19.67
N ALA A 372 3.96 -20.46 19.98
CA ALA A 372 2.78 -19.62 20.19
C ALA A 372 2.12 -19.23 18.86
N LEU A 373 2.90 -19.00 17.80
CA LEU A 373 2.37 -18.56 16.51
C LEU A 373 1.84 -19.70 15.64
N ILE A 374 2.29 -20.94 15.87
CA ILE A 374 1.77 -22.11 15.16
C ILE A 374 0.51 -22.72 15.84
N GLU A 375 0.14 -22.25 17.03
CA GLU A 375 -1.05 -22.75 17.73
C GLU A 375 -2.30 -22.40 16.90
N GLY A 376 -3.11 -23.41 16.57
CA GLY A 376 -4.29 -23.26 15.71
C GLY A 376 -4.02 -23.20 14.20
N THR A 377 -2.77 -23.01 13.74
CA THR A 377 -2.44 -22.95 12.30
C THR A 377 -2.13 -24.31 11.69
N ARG A 378 -1.95 -24.35 10.37
CA ARG A 378 -1.55 -25.56 9.64
C ARG A 378 -0.26 -26.19 10.20
N ALA A 379 0.75 -25.38 10.49
CA ALA A 379 2.00 -25.83 11.06
C ALA A 379 1.82 -26.54 12.42
N GLY A 380 0.94 -26.01 13.28
CA GLY A 380 0.59 -26.65 14.55
C GLY A 380 -0.14 -27.98 14.37
N LEU A 381 -1.06 -28.05 13.40
CA LEU A 381 -1.81 -29.28 13.07
C LEU A 381 -0.92 -30.39 12.51
N ASP A 382 0.09 -30.03 11.73
CA ASP A 382 1.09 -30.96 11.18
C ASP A 382 2.10 -31.42 12.26
N GLY A 383 2.13 -30.75 13.42
CA GLY A 383 3.01 -31.07 14.55
C GLY A 383 4.46 -30.69 14.30
N SER A 384 4.67 -29.64 13.51
CA SER A 384 5.98 -29.13 13.13
C SER A 384 6.73 -28.56 14.34
N ALA A 385 8.05 -28.72 14.34
CA ALA A 385 8.89 -28.24 15.43
C ALA A 385 9.32 -26.79 15.16
N PRO A 386 9.17 -25.86 16.12
CA PRO A 386 9.59 -24.47 15.94
C PRO A 386 11.08 -24.35 15.57
N GLU A 387 11.35 -23.53 14.56
CA GLU A 387 12.68 -23.30 14.00
C GLU A 387 13.14 -21.85 14.18
N PHE A 388 12.23 -20.89 14.09
CA PHE A 388 12.52 -19.47 14.34
C PHE A 388 12.51 -19.13 15.84
N VAL A 389 13.34 -19.84 16.60
CA VAL A 389 13.49 -19.71 18.04
C VAL A 389 14.96 -19.65 18.42
N GLY A 390 15.29 -18.89 19.46
CA GLY A 390 16.64 -18.82 19.99
C GLY A 390 17.05 -20.13 20.67
N SER A 391 18.32 -20.23 21.07
CA SER A 391 18.86 -21.43 21.75
C SER A 391 18.14 -21.85 23.04
N SER A 392 17.35 -20.96 23.66
CA SER A 392 16.50 -21.24 24.83
C SER A 392 15.09 -21.75 24.47
N GLY A 393 14.73 -21.79 23.18
CA GLY A 393 13.38 -22.07 22.69
C GLY A 393 12.42 -20.89 22.74
N GLU A 394 12.91 -19.69 23.08
CA GLU A 394 12.12 -18.45 23.05
C GLU A 394 12.07 -17.91 21.62
N ALA A 395 10.98 -17.26 21.24
CA ALA A 395 10.86 -16.62 19.92
C ALA A 395 11.93 -15.52 19.74
N ILE A 396 12.45 -15.40 18.53
CA ILE A 396 13.48 -14.39 18.19
C ILE A 396 12.83 -13.05 17.88
N ASP A 397 11.88 -13.03 16.94
CA ASP A 397 11.14 -11.83 16.51
C ASP A 397 9.74 -12.23 16.00
N GLU A 398 8.74 -12.20 16.88
CA GLU A 398 7.38 -12.59 16.52
C GLU A 398 6.71 -11.58 15.57
N ASP A 399 7.06 -10.29 15.69
CA ASP A 399 6.50 -9.25 14.84
C ASP A 399 6.97 -9.43 13.38
N LEU A 400 8.25 -9.76 13.17
CA LEU A 400 8.77 -10.08 11.84
C LEU A 400 8.11 -11.34 11.26
N ALA A 401 7.97 -12.38 12.08
CA ALA A 401 7.32 -13.61 11.65
C ALA A 401 5.89 -13.37 11.17
N LEU A 402 5.11 -12.61 11.94
CA LEU A 402 3.73 -12.27 11.59
C LEU A 402 3.63 -11.33 10.39
N LEU A 403 4.62 -10.45 10.19
CA LEU A 403 4.68 -9.58 9.03
C LEU A 403 4.82 -10.40 7.74
N ILE A 404 5.69 -11.41 7.74
CA ILE A 404 5.96 -12.25 6.57
C ILE A 404 4.77 -13.18 6.29
N ASP A 405 4.41 -14.02 7.26
CA ASP A 405 3.33 -15.03 7.15
C ASP A 405 1.94 -14.40 6.95
N GLY A 406 1.73 -13.21 7.54
CA GLY A 406 0.49 -12.45 7.41
C GLY A 406 0.45 -11.48 6.23
N GLY A 407 1.56 -11.27 5.52
CA GLY A 407 1.64 -10.35 4.39
C GLY A 407 0.69 -10.77 3.26
N ARG A 408 0.25 -9.83 2.40
CA ARG A 408 -0.58 -10.08 1.19
C ARG A 408 -1.71 -11.11 1.36
N PRO A 409 -2.76 -10.78 2.11
CA PRO A 409 -3.77 -11.75 2.53
C PRO A 409 -4.61 -12.34 1.38
N ASP A 410 -4.74 -11.64 0.24
CA ASP A 410 -5.45 -12.16 -0.95
C ASP A 410 -4.49 -12.93 -1.87
N ARG A 411 -4.13 -14.15 -1.47
CA ARG A 411 -3.11 -14.97 -2.18
C ARG A 411 -3.60 -15.46 -3.53
N ASN A 412 -4.91 -15.66 -3.68
CA ASN A 412 -5.53 -16.17 -4.90
C ASN A 412 -6.13 -15.06 -5.81
N GLU A 413 -6.02 -13.79 -5.40
CA GLU A 413 -6.43 -12.59 -6.15
C GLU A 413 -7.93 -12.55 -6.50
N ASN A 414 -8.79 -13.11 -5.64
CA ASN A 414 -10.23 -13.12 -5.87
C ASN A 414 -10.96 -11.92 -5.22
N GLY A 415 -10.25 -11.08 -4.47
CA GLY A 415 -10.78 -9.91 -3.75
C GLY A 415 -11.47 -10.22 -2.42
N VAL A 416 -11.37 -11.44 -1.91
CA VAL A 416 -11.93 -11.91 -0.63
C VAL A 416 -10.77 -12.42 0.22
N PHE A 417 -10.47 -11.69 1.30
CA PHE A 417 -9.29 -11.98 2.11
C PHE A 417 -9.51 -11.53 3.57
N GLY A 418 -8.57 -11.93 4.44
CA GLY A 418 -8.59 -11.60 5.87
C GLY A 418 -9.42 -12.60 6.68
N PHE A 419 -9.84 -12.18 7.88
CA PHE A 419 -10.47 -13.06 8.86
C PHE A 419 -11.70 -12.42 9.51
N LEU A 420 -12.55 -13.27 10.08
CA LEU A 420 -13.67 -12.86 10.90
C LEU A 420 -13.17 -12.45 12.29
N ASP A 421 -12.98 -11.15 12.49
CA ASP A 421 -12.63 -10.56 13.79
C ASP A 421 -13.83 -10.61 14.75
N ILE A 422 -13.94 -11.68 15.55
CA ILE A 422 -15.07 -11.95 16.44
C ILE A 422 -14.97 -11.13 17.72
N ASN A 423 -13.76 -10.85 18.18
CA ASN A 423 -13.48 -10.16 19.43
C ASN A 423 -13.21 -8.64 19.24
N ASN A 424 -13.08 -8.19 17.97
CA ASN A 424 -12.84 -6.81 17.52
C ASN A 424 -11.48 -6.23 17.98
N ASP A 425 -10.46 -7.08 18.13
CA ASP A 425 -9.08 -6.71 18.46
C ASP A 425 -8.16 -6.57 17.23
N ARG A 426 -8.65 -6.96 16.04
CA ARG A 426 -7.93 -6.96 14.75
C ARG A 426 -6.66 -7.81 14.74
N ILE A 427 -6.55 -8.77 15.64
CA ILE A 427 -5.46 -9.73 15.70
C ILE A 427 -6.04 -11.09 15.36
N TYR A 428 -5.61 -11.66 14.23
CA TYR A 428 -6.08 -12.98 13.81
C TYR A 428 -5.69 -14.05 14.84
N GLN A 429 -6.71 -14.68 15.43
CA GLN A 429 -6.57 -15.77 16.40
C GLN A 429 -7.10 -17.09 15.80
N PRO A 430 -6.24 -17.93 15.20
CA PRO A 430 -6.66 -19.08 14.38
C PRO A 430 -7.42 -20.17 15.17
N GLU A 431 -7.34 -20.20 16.51
CA GLU A 431 -8.16 -21.13 17.31
C GLU A 431 -9.63 -20.72 17.40
N ASP A 432 -9.91 -19.42 17.32
CA ASP A 432 -11.23 -18.84 17.61
C ASP A 432 -11.86 -18.14 16.38
N GLU A 433 -11.05 -17.79 15.38
CA GLU A 433 -11.43 -16.99 14.22
C GLU A 433 -11.08 -17.70 12.91
N ASP A 434 -12.03 -17.69 11.97
CA ASP A 434 -11.87 -18.31 10.65
C ASP A 434 -11.49 -17.25 9.59
N PRO A 435 -10.71 -17.64 8.56
CA PRO A 435 -10.53 -16.84 7.35
C PRO A 435 -11.86 -16.59 6.61
N ILE A 436 -11.95 -15.47 5.87
CA ILE A 436 -13.18 -15.07 5.17
C ILE A 436 -13.38 -15.86 3.86
N ASP A 437 -12.32 -16.36 3.25
CA ASP A 437 -12.25 -16.89 1.87
C ASP A 437 -12.67 -18.36 1.72
N TYR A 438 -13.55 -18.86 2.60
CA TYR A 438 -13.96 -20.25 2.63
C TYR A 438 -14.63 -20.74 1.33
N ASP A 439 -14.00 -21.72 0.67
CA ASP A 439 -14.57 -22.43 -0.48
C ASP A 439 -15.37 -23.67 -0.02
N ALA A 440 -16.70 -23.51 0.04
CA ALA A 440 -17.62 -24.57 0.41
C ALA A 440 -17.66 -25.78 -0.55
N PHE A 441 -17.11 -25.68 -1.77
CA PHE A 441 -17.05 -26.81 -2.71
C PHE A 441 -15.88 -27.74 -2.41
N HIS A 442 -14.73 -27.18 -2.03
CA HIS A 442 -13.52 -27.94 -1.71
C HIS A 442 -13.31 -28.15 -0.20
N ASP A 443 -14.08 -27.45 0.65
CA ASP A 443 -13.97 -27.47 2.12
C ASP A 443 -12.59 -26.99 2.59
N THR A 444 -12.13 -25.88 2.00
CA THR A 444 -10.79 -25.30 2.18
C THR A 444 -10.85 -23.79 2.23
N TYR A 445 -9.89 -23.18 2.92
CA TYR A 445 -9.56 -21.76 2.81
C TYR A 445 -8.45 -21.63 1.78
N SER A 446 -8.74 -20.97 0.65
CA SER A 446 -7.85 -20.99 -0.51
C SER A 446 -6.58 -20.17 -0.28
N ASP A 447 -6.67 -19.09 0.48
CA ASP A 447 -5.54 -18.24 0.83
C ASP A 447 -4.63 -18.91 1.86
N GLU A 448 -5.21 -19.60 2.86
CA GLU A 448 -4.44 -20.39 3.83
C GLU A 448 -3.64 -21.52 3.14
N GLU A 449 -4.25 -22.22 2.18
CA GLU A 449 -3.56 -23.26 1.38
C GLU A 449 -2.47 -22.69 0.45
N LEU A 450 -2.45 -21.37 0.27
CA LEU A 450 -1.42 -20.62 -0.46
C LEU A 450 -0.48 -19.85 0.48
N GLY A 451 -0.36 -20.30 1.74
CA GLY A 451 0.63 -19.79 2.70
C GLY A 451 0.25 -18.44 3.30
N TRP A 452 -1.03 -18.18 3.53
CA TRP A 452 -1.43 -17.05 4.38
C TRP A 452 -1.71 -17.54 5.80
N ARG A 453 -0.97 -17.02 6.79
CA ARG A 453 -1.16 -17.33 8.21
C ARG A 453 -1.14 -18.83 8.51
N ASP A 454 -0.32 -19.58 7.78
CA ASP A 454 -0.24 -21.04 7.87
C ASP A 454 0.78 -21.51 8.94
N GLY A 455 1.58 -20.59 9.48
CA GLY A 455 2.59 -20.83 10.52
C GLY A 455 3.94 -21.30 9.99
N TYR A 456 4.16 -21.22 8.67
CA TYR A 456 5.46 -21.39 8.03
C TYR A 456 5.92 -20.07 7.42
N ILE A 457 7.24 -19.90 7.29
CA ILE A 457 7.83 -18.95 6.36
C ILE A 457 8.46 -19.77 5.23
N ASP A 458 7.92 -19.67 4.02
CA ASP A 458 8.40 -20.38 2.83
C ASP A 458 8.18 -19.60 1.52
N ALA A 459 8.31 -20.29 0.38
CA ALA A 459 8.10 -19.74 -0.96
C ALA A 459 6.72 -19.10 -1.18
N MET A 460 5.71 -19.50 -0.40
CA MET A 460 4.32 -19.04 -0.55
C MET A 460 4.09 -17.64 0.02
N ASP A 461 4.95 -17.16 0.93
CA ASP A 461 4.79 -15.85 1.57
C ASP A 461 5.11 -14.66 0.66
N ARG A 462 5.90 -14.89 -0.40
CA ARG A 462 6.29 -13.88 -1.41
C ARG A 462 6.79 -12.59 -0.78
N TYR A 463 7.66 -12.72 0.23
CA TYR A 463 8.20 -11.59 0.95
C TYR A 463 9.00 -10.66 0.02
N ALA A 464 8.71 -9.38 0.10
CA ALA A 464 9.49 -8.30 -0.47
C ALA A 464 9.51 -7.16 0.55
N LYS A 465 10.63 -6.46 0.70
CA LYS A 465 10.68 -5.28 1.60
C LYS A 465 9.79 -4.17 1.05
N VAL A 466 9.90 -3.95 -0.26
CA VAL A 466 9.04 -3.07 -1.03
C VAL A 466 8.53 -3.87 -2.23
N GLN A 467 7.23 -4.06 -2.29
CA GLN A 467 6.58 -4.48 -3.52
C GLN A 467 6.06 -3.25 -4.26
N GLY A 468 6.79 -2.82 -5.27
CA GLY A 468 6.59 -1.59 -6.01
C GLY A 468 7.95 -0.99 -6.35
N ARG A 469 7.94 0.06 -7.17
CA ARG A 469 9.15 0.81 -7.50
C ARG A 469 9.43 1.94 -6.51
N LEU A 470 10.69 2.34 -6.43
CA LEU A 470 11.14 3.54 -5.73
C LEU A 470 11.31 4.67 -6.75
N VAL A 471 10.58 5.76 -6.55
CA VAL A 471 10.51 6.91 -7.45
C VAL A 471 11.11 8.12 -6.76
N PHE A 472 12.13 8.72 -7.39
CA PHE A 472 12.89 9.85 -6.87
C PHE A 472 12.71 11.08 -7.77
N LYS A 473 12.42 12.23 -7.15
CA LYS A 473 12.39 13.51 -7.86
C LYS A 473 13.79 13.99 -8.27
N VAL A 474 14.80 13.67 -7.46
CA VAL A 474 16.19 14.02 -7.74
C VAL A 474 16.73 13.24 -8.94
N GLU A 475 17.61 13.87 -9.72
CA GLU A 475 18.35 13.20 -10.79
C GLU A 475 19.45 12.31 -10.22
N ALA A 476 19.62 11.10 -10.77
CA ALA A 476 20.60 10.14 -10.28
C ALA A 476 22.03 10.70 -10.25
N SER A 477 22.44 11.42 -11.29
CA SER A 477 23.80 11.98 -11.38
C SER A 477 24.06 13.08 -10.35
N ASP A 478 23.03 13.87 -10.04
CA ASP A 478 23.14 14.96 -9.06
C ASP A 478 23.23 14.37 -7.66
N TRP A 479 22.44 13.33 -7.40
CA TRP A 479 22.46 12.55 -6.17
C TRP A 479 23.83 11.89 -5.94
N GLU A 480 24.31 11.08 -6.89
CA GLU A 480 25.59 10.36 -6.79
C GLU A 480 26.77 11.31 -6.55
N THR A 481 26.72 12.50 -7.14
CA THR A 481 27.76 13.52 -6.97
C THR A 481 27.72 14.16 -5.57
N GLY A 482 26.52 14.41 -5.03
CA GLY A 482 26.34 15.04 -3.72
C GLY A 482 26.57 14.10 -2.55
N GLN A 483 26.09 12.86 -2.66
CA GLN A 483 25.82 11.98 -1.51
C GLN A 483 26.45 10.59 -1.64
N GLY A 484 26.85 10.21 -2.85
CA GLY A 484 27.43 8.90 -3.15
C GLY A 484 26.40 7.89 -3.66
N ASP A 485 26.79 6.62 -3.65
CA ASP A 485 25.98 5.53 -4.17
C ASP A 485 24.71 5.32 -3.33
N ILE A 486 23.55 5.25 -3.99
CA ILE A 486 22.26 5.03 -3.34
C ILE A 486 22.12 3.59 -2.82
N HIS A 487 22.81 2.61 -3.43
CA HIS A 487 22.71 1.20 -3.03
C HIS A 487 23.20 0.95 -1.60
N ASP A 488 24.10 1.79 -1.09
CA ASP A 488 24.53 1.76 0.33
C ASP A 488 23.42 2.16 1.32
N ARG A 489 22.29 2.68 0.83
CA ARG A 489 21.16 3.19 1.63
C ARG A 489 19.90 2.35 1.50
N LEU A 490 19.81 1.50 0.49
CA LEU A 490 18.63 0.71 0.16
C LEU A 490 18.93 -0.75 0.47
N HIS A 491 18.47 -1.24 1.61
CA HIS A 491 18.56 -2.67 1.96
C HIS A 491 17.16 -3.30 2.04
N GLY A 492 17.07 -4.55 1.61
CA GLY A 492 15.82 -5.30 1.44
C GLY A 492 15.44 -5.46 -0.05
N PRO A 493 14.86 -6.61 -0.43
CA PRO A 493 14.44 -6.87 -1.80
C PRO A 493 13.34 -5.91 -2.25
N ILE A 494 13.47 -5.40 -3.48
CA ILE A 494 12.51 -4.53 -4.16
C ILE A 494 11.93 -5.29 -5.34
N VAL A 495 10.61 -5.42 -5.38
CA VAL A 495 9.91 -6.17 -6.44
C VAL A 495 8.93 -5.22 -7.13
N PRO A 496 9.31 -4.60 -8.27
CA PRO A 496 8.40 -3.76 -9.03
C PRO A 496 7.30 -4.59 -9.70
N ASP A 497 6.27 -3.90 -10.20
CA ASP A 497 5.25 -4.52 -11.06
C ASP A 497 5.81 -4.84 -12.46
N ASP A 498 5.05 -5.61 -13.23
CA ASP A 498 5.42 -5.99 -14.59
C ASP A 498 5.73 -4.76 -15.46
N ASP A 499 6.82 -4.83 -16.24
CA ASP A 499 7.31 -3.78 -17.13
C ASP A 499 7.79 -2.47 -16.46
N GLU A 500 7.98 -2.46 -15.13
CA GLU A 500 8.54 -1.32 -14.39
C GLU A 500 9.97 -1.56 -13.91
N SER A 501 10.76 -0.49 -13.80
CA SER A 501 12.09 -0.53 -13.20
C SER A 501 12.02 -0.38 -11.68
N PRO A 502 12.84 -1.08 -10.89
CA PRO A 502 12.85 -0.96 -9.42
C PRO A 502 13.12 0.45 -8.92
N LEU A 503 14.01 1.19 -9.61
CA LEU A 503 14.40 2.56 -9.27
C LEU A 503 14.11 3.48 -10.46
N GLU A 504 13.45 4.61 -10.22
CA GLU A 504 13.23 5.68 -11.19
C GLU A 504 13.73 7.01 -10.62
N PHE A 505 14.63 7.69 -11.33
CA PHE A 505 15.15 9.01 -10.96
C PHE A 505 14.65 10.08 -11.92
N GLY A 506 14.61 11.34 -11.47
CA GLY A 506 14.17 12.47 -12.29
C GLY A 506 12.68 12.43 -12.63
N ALA A 507 11.86 11.83 -11.77
CA ALA A 507 10.42 11.70 -12.01
C ALA A 507 9.74 13.07 -12.15
N ASP A 508 8.85 13.18 -13.13
CA ASP A 508 8.06 14.40 -13.33
C ASP A 508 6.91 14.50 -12.32
N ASP A 509 6.16 15.61 -12.36
CA ASP A 509 5.03 15.82 -11.44
C ASP A 509 3.76 15.05 -11.86
N LEU A 510 3.79 14.34 -13.00
CA LEU A 510 2.73 13.42 -13.42
C LEU A 510 2.94 12.04 -12.81
N THR A 511 4.18 11.53 -12.82
CA THR A 511 4.54 10.28 -12.15
C THR A 511 4.55 10.43 -10.63
N LEU A 512 5.08 11.55 -10.12
CA LEU A 512 5.20 11.80 -8.68
C LEU A 512 4.47 13.12 -8.33
N PRO A 513 3.16 13.11 -8.05
CA PRO A 513 2.40 14.34 -7.82
C PRO A 513 2.89 15.20 -6.64
N ASP A 514 2.81 16.52 -6.77
CA ASP A 514 3.18 17.47 -5.71
C ASP A 514 2.06 17.63 -4.65
N ILE A 515 1.92 16.62 -3.78
CA ILE A 515 0.90 16.62 -2.72
C ILE A 515 1.42 17.37 -1.48
N ASN A 516 1.19 18.68 -1.43
CA ASN A 516 1.62 19.54 -0.31
C ASN A 516 0.43 19.99 0.57
N ALA A 517 0.70 20.76 1.63
CA ALA A 517 -0.35 21.25 2.54
C ALA A 517 -1.46 22.04 1.82
N ASP A 518 -1.11 22.83 0.79
CA ASP A 518 -2.08 23.60 0.03
C ASP A 518 -3.09 22.69 -0.69
N SER A 519 -2.68 21.47 -1.07
CA SER A 519 -3.52 20.46 -1.73
C SER A 519 -4.69 20.00 -0.85
N PHE A 520 -4.63 20.19 0.47
CA PHE A 520 -5.66 19.79 1.42
C PHE A 520 -6.44 20.95 2.03
N THR A 521 -6.17 22.19 1.63
CA THR A 521 -6.75 23.40 2.26
C THR A 521 -8.29 23.37 2.32
N ASP A 522 -8.95 22.93 1.25
CA ASP A 522 -10.42 22.89 1.21
C ASP A 522 -10.98 21.84 2.20
N THR A 523 -10.35 20.66 2.25
CA THR A 523 -10.70 19.59 3.19
C THR A 523 -10.39 19.98 4.63
N GLU A 524 -9.23 20.59 4.89
CA GLU A 524 -8.83 21.12 6.19
C GLU A 524 -9.86 22.12 6.70
N ASN A 525 -10.22 23.11 5.87
CA ASN A 525 -11.23 24.12 6.21
C ASN A 525 -12.59 23.49 6.50
N ALA A 526 -13.01 22.48 5.72
CA ALA A 526 -14.25 21.77 5.94
C ALA A 526 -14.24 21.00 7.28
N LEU A 527 -13.13 20.33 7.62
CA LEU A 527 -12.97 19.61 8.87
C LEU A 527 -12.90 20.56 10.08
N ILE A 528 -12.19 21.68 9.98
CA ILE A 528 -12.15 22.72 11.02
C ILE A 528 -13.55 23.31 11.24
N ALA A 529 -14.30 23.53 10.16
CA ALA A 529 -15.69 24.00 10.24
C ALA A 529 -16.62 22.95 10.88
N ALA A 530 -16.38 21.66 10.62
CA ALA A 530 -17.14 20.55 11.20
C ALA A 530 -16.84 20.31 12.69
N ALA A 531 -15.76 20.87 13.26
CA ALA A 531 -15.52 20.90 14.69
C ALA A 531 -16.39 21.97 15.39
N ASP A 532 -17.72 21.81 15.27
CA ASP A 532 -18.75 22.75 15.71
C ASP A 532 -19.46 22.35 17.02
N GLY A 533 -18.90 21.38 17.75
CA GLY A 533 -19.43 20.90 19.02
C GLY A 533 -19.31 21.91 20.16
N ASP A 534 -19.82 21.52 21.32
CA ASP A 534 -19.72 22.33 22.53
C ASP A 534 -18.25 22.60 22.89
N PRO A 535 -17.91 23.73 23.55
CA PRO A 535 -16.54 24.04 23.96
C PRO A 535 -15.91 22.89 24.76
N PHE A 536 -14.61 22.62 24.56
CA PHE A 536 -13.90 21.49 25.18
C PHE A 536 -14.18 21.33 26.68
N TRP A 537 -13.96 22.39 27.47
CA TRP A 537 -14.17 22.35 28.92
C TRP A 537 -15.64 22.20 29.33
N GLN A 538 -16.59 22.60 28.47
CA GLN A 538 -18.01 22.35 28.70
C GLN A 538 -18.31 20.85 28.57
N GLN A 539 -17.78 20.20 27.53
CA GLN A 539 -17.93 18.74 27.36
C GLN A 539 -17.32 17.96 28.52
N VAL A 540 -16.18 18.40 29.07
CA VAL A 540 -15.57 17.81 30.28
C VAL A 540 -16.48 18.00 31.50
N ALA A 541 -16.96 19.23 31.73
CA ALA A 541 -17.80 19.54 32.88
C ALA A 541 -19.12 18.75 32.87
N ASP A 542 -19.75 18.61 31.70
CA ASP A 542 -21.01 17.90 31.54
C ASP A 542 -20.86 16.40 31.85
N GLN A 543 -19.75 15.78 31.45
CA GLN A 543 -19.46 14.37 31.73
C GLN A 543 -19.13 14.09 33.20
N LEU A 544 -18.45 15.03 33.86
CA LEU A 544 -18.18 14.97 35.30
C LEU A 544 -19.38 15.42 36.16
N GLY A 545 -20.49 15.84 35.54
CA GLY A 545 -21.69 16.31 36.24
C GLY A 545 -21.47 17.60 37.05
N THR A 546 -20.58 18.47 36.59
CA THR A 546 -20.14 19.69 37.28
C THR A 546 -20.30 20.93 36.38
N SER A 547 -19.78 22.09 36.82
CA SER A 547 -19.70 23.30 36.00
C SER A 547 -18.25 23.61 35.62
N THR A 548 -18.04 24.27 34.48
CA THR A 548 -16.71 24.72 34.02
C THR A 548 -15.95 25.53 35.08
N SER A 549 -16.65 26.39 35.83
CA SER A 549 -16.08 27.17 36.93
C SER A 549 -15.58 26.33 38.11
N SER A 550 -16.11 25.12 38.29
CA SER A 550 -15.74 24.25 39.40
C SER A 550 -14.52 23.38 39.06
N LEU A 551 -14.17 23.26 37.77
CA LEU A 551 -13.02 22.47 37.32
C LEU A 551 -11.68 23.06 37.78
N SER A 552 -11.58 24.38 37.96
CA SER A 552 -10.36 25.03 38.43
C SER A 552 -9.98 24.68 39.88
N ALA A 553 -10.89 24.07 40.64
CA ALA A 553 -10.66 23.60 42.00
C ALA A 553 -10.85 22.07 42.11
N TRP A 554 -10.85 21.36 40.97
CA TRP A 554 -11.04 19.92 40.93
C TRP A 554 -9.85 19.21 41.58
N THR A 555 -10.14 18.15 42.34
CA THR A 555 -9.13 17.28 42.97
C THR A 555 -9.44 15.82 42.64
N LEU A 556 -8.45 14.94 42.82
CA LEU A 556 -8.62 13.50 42.52
C LEU A 556 -9.75 12.85 43.33
N ASP A 557 -10.00 13.32 44.56
CA ASP A 557 -11.10 12.83 45.41
C ASP A 557 -12.51 13.19 44.89
N MET A 558 -12.60 14.13 43.94
CA MET A 558 -13.85 14.54 43.30
C MET A 558 -14.19 13.69 42.08
N ASN A 559 -13.25 12.86 41.60
CA ASN A 559 -13.51 11.92 40.54
C ASN A 559 -14.56 10.88 40.97
N PRO A 560 -15.45 10.46 40.06
CA PRO A 560 -16.32 9.30 40.27
C PRO A 560 -15.52 8.05 40.69
N SER A 561 -16.15 7.14 41.45
CA SER A 561 -15.44 6.01 42.07
C SER A 561 -15.28 4.79 41.17
N GLY A 562 -15.97 4.72 40.04
CA GLY A 562 -15.87 3.61 39.09
C GLY A 562 -14.65 3.76 38.17
N ASP A 563 -13.98 2.65 37.86
CA ASP A 563 -12.78 2.62 37.01
C ASP A 563 -13.09 2.93 35.53
N ASP A 564 -14.34 2.70 35.09
CA ASP A 564 -14.82 3.02 33.74
C ASP A 564 -15.57 4.37 33.67
N GLU A 565 -15.63 5.12 34.78
CA GLU A 565 -16.28 6.42 34.84
C GLU A 565 -15.30 7.53 34.39
N PRO A 566 -15.80 8.68 33.90
CA PRO A 566 -14.93 9.76 33.44
C PRO A 566 -14.10 10.35 34.58
N HIS A 567 -12.78 10.43 34.42
CA HIS A 567 -11.85 11.02 35.40
C HIS A 567 -11.07 12.19 34.82
N LEU A 568 -10.83 13.19 35.67
CA LEU A 568 -9.96 14.32 35.38
C LEU A 568 -8.81 14.39 36.40
N PHE A 569 -7.59 14.44 35.88
CA PHE A 569 -6.39 14.77 36.64
C PHE A 569 -5.93 16.16 36.17
N PRO A 570 -6.26 17.24 36.91
CA PRO A 570 -6.06 18.60 36.43
C PRO A 570 -4.62 19.06 36.62
N ILE A 571 -4.29 20.14 35.89
CA ILE A 571 -3.13 20.98 36.16
C ILE A 571 -3.61 22.34 36.60
N TRP A 572 -3.04 22.84 37.68
CA TRP A 572 -3.33 24.17 38.19
C TRP A 572 -2.34 25.19 37.64
N ASP A 573 -2.83 26.41 37.43
CA ASP A 573 -2.00 27.51 37.00
C ASP A 573 -0.88 27.77 38.01
N ASP A 574 0.29 28.18 37.51
CA ASP A 574 1.41 28.68 38.31
C ASP A 574 1.09 30.10 38.82
N THR A 575 0.69 30.21 40.08
CA THR A 575 0.25 31.48 40.68
C THR A 575 1.41 32.26 41.31
N ASP A 576 2.49 31.59 41.72
CA ASP A 576 3.65 32.21 42.36
C ASP A 576 4.85 32.43 41.43
N TYR A 577 4.70 32.05 40.16
CA TYR A 577 5.65 32.24 39.07
C TYR A 577 6.98 31.51 39.26
N ASP A 578 6.98 30.38 39.98
CA ASP A 578 8.17 29.55 40.17
C ASP A 578 8.46 28.62 38.98
N GLY A 579 7.57 28.59 37.97
CA GLY A 579 7.66 27.77 36.78
C GLY A 579 7.10 26.34 36.96
N LEU A 580 6.46 26.06 38.09
CA LEU A 580 5.80 24.80 38.41
C LEU A 580 4.28 25.01 38.54
N PRO A 581 3.46 24.02 38.18
CA PRO A 581 2.04 24.04 38.53
C PRO A 581 1.84 24.07 40.05
N ASP A 582 0.85 24.82 40.55
CA ASP A 582 0.55 24.88 42.00
C ASP A 582 0.22 23.50 42.62
N ASN A 583 -0.12 22.51 41.80
CA ASN A 583 -0.36 21.12 42.20
C ASN A 583 0.74 20.12 41.80
N TYR A 584 1.98 20.60 41.54
CA TYR A 584 3.10 19.77 41.07
C TYR A 584 3.39 18.53 41.95
N ASP A 585 3.06 18.58 43.25
CA ASP A 585 3.26 17.47 44.20
C ASP A 585 2.57 16.16 43.76
N TRP A 586 1.49 16.25 42.98
CA TRP A 586 0.71 15.10 42.50
C TRP A 586 0.23 15.22 41.05
N ALA A 587 0.55 16.31 40.35
CA ALA A 587 0.24 16.46 38.93
C ALA A 587 0.97 15.39 38.09
N TYR A 588 0.31 14.94 37.02
CA TYR A 588 0.93 13.98 36.10
C TYR A 588 1.95 14.68 35.20
N PHE A 589 3.08 14.02 34.96
CA PHE A 589 4.09 14.47 34.02
C PHE A 589 4.63 13.32 33.17
N GLU A 590 5.12 13.65 31.97
CA GLU A 590 5.79 12.70 31.10
C GLU A 590 6.90 13.35 30.27
N ASN A 591 7.89 12.52 29.92
CA ASN A 591 8.99 12.92 29.06
C ASN A 591 8.52 13.06 27.61
N ALA A 592 9.09 14.01 26.86
CA ALA A 592 8.84 14.23 25.44
C ALA A 592 10.15 14.14 24.64
N PRO A 593 10.27 13.21 23.67
CA PRO A 593 9.27 12.21 23.26
C PRO A 593 9.02 11.13 24.32
N TYR A 594 7.76 10.66 24.41
CA TYR A 594 7.37 9.59 25.31
C TYR A 594 8.13 8.28 24.98
N ASN A 595 8.57 7.57 26.02
CA ASN A 595 9.34 6.32 25.96
C ASN A 595 10.70 6.41 25.23
N SER A 596 11.21 7.61 24.95
CA SER A 596 12.55 7.77 24.38
C SER A 596 13.63 7.64 25.47
N PRO A 597 14.73 6.90 25.23
CA PRO A 597 15.88 6.87 26.14
C PRO A 597 16.60 8.23 26.23
N SER A 598 16.43 9.08 25.21
CA SER A 598 16.91 10.47 25.19
C SER A 598 15.72 11.40 24.94
N TYR A 599 15.24 12.04 26.00
CA TYR A 599 14.15 13.01 25.92
C TYR A 599 14.69 14.44 25.95
N SER A 600 13.93 15.35 25.32
CA SER A 600 14.32 16.75 25.14
C SER A 600 13.62 17.71 26.11
N ASP A 601 12.46 17.32 26.64
CA ASP A 601 11.65 18.12 27.56
C ASP A 601 10.76 17.20 28.41
N VAL A 602 10.16 17.76 29.46
CA VAL A 602 9.18 17.12 30.34
C VAL A 602 7.93 17.99 30.42
N TYR A 603 6.78 17.37 30.17
CA TYR A 603 5.48 18.04 30.19
C TYR A 603 4.72 17.67 31.44
N TRP A 604 4.25 18.68 32.17
CA TRP A 604 3.10 18.54 33.03
C TRP A 604 1.86 18.45 32.14
N ARG A 605 1.04 17.42 32.29
CA ARG A 605 -0.17 17.23 31.47
C ARG A 605 -1.44 17.02 32.28
N PRO A 606 -2.56 17.67 31.93
CA PRO A 606 -3.85 17.22 32.40
C PRO A 606 -4.17 15.86 31.77
N VAL A 607 -4.72 14.95 32.56
CA VAL A 607 -5.15 13.61 32.08
C VAL A 607 -6.67 13.55 32.06
N PHE A 608 -7.22 13.13 30.92
CA PHE A 608 -8.64 12.86 30.74
C PHE A 608 -8.82 11.37 30.47
N GLU A 609 -9.62 10.70 31.28
CA GLU A 609 -9.86 9.27 31.16
C GLU A 609 -11.34 8.97 30.95
N ASN A 610 -11.65 7.98 30.10
CA ASN A 610 -13.01 7.48 29.85
C ASN A 610 -14.02 8.55 29.41
N MET A 611 -13.58 9.58 28.67
CA MET A 611 -14.43 10.67 28.18
C MET A 611 -14.77 10.54 26.71
N VAL A 612 -15.95 11.04 26.33
CA VAL A 612 -16.41 11.14 24.94
C VAL A 612 -16.42 12.61 24.52
N PHE A 613 -15.70 12.92 23.45
CA PHE A 613 -15.67 14.24 22.83
C PHE A 613 -16.37 14.20 21.47
N ARG A 614 -17.19 15.21 21.17
CA ARG A 614 -17.95 15.30 19.91
C ARG A 614 -17.66 16.62 19.21
N ASN A 615 -17.27 16.56 17.93
CA ASN A 615 -16.95 17.72 17.08
C ASN A 615 -16.10 18.77 17.83
N VAL A 616 -15.03 18.32 18.50
CA VAL A 616 -14.38 19.09 19.56
C VAL A 616 -13.25 19.98 19.03
N LYS A 617 -13.08 21.15 19.64
CA LYS A 617 -11.90 22.01 19.48
C LYS A 617 -11.01 21.87 20.70
N ILE A 618 -9.88 21.19 20.56
CA ILE A 618 -8.87 21.06 21.61
C ILE A 618 -8.11 22.39 21.69
N PRO A 619 -8.19 23.13 22.81
CA PRO A 619 -7.63 24.45 22.90
C PRO A 619 -6.11 24.43 22.85
N MET A 620 -5.54 25.50 22.32
CA MET A 620 -4.10 25.74 22.30
C MET A 620 -3.54 25.73 23.74
N GLY A 621 -2.40 25.06 23.93
CA GLY A 621 -1.72 25.02 25.22
C GLY A 621 -2.19 23.96 26.21
N LEU A 622 -3.15 23.10 25.82
CA LEU A 622 -3.68 22.07 26.71
C LEU A 622 -2.64 20.99 27.03
N ASN A 623 -1.87 20.56 26.04
CA ASN A 623 -0.81 19.55 26.17
C ASN A 623 -1.26 18.26 26.92
N ALA A 624 -2.50 17.83 26.71
CA ALA A 624 -3.14 16.76 27.46
C ALA A 624 -2.62 15.35 27.13
N LEU A 625 -2.88 14.45 28.08
CA LEU A 625 -2.96 13.01 27.85
C LEU A 625 -4.44 12.60 27.88
N PHE A 626 -4.90 11.92 26.83
CA PHE A 626 -6.21 11.29 26.74
C PHE A 626 -6.04 9.78 26.86
N VAL A 627 -6.74 9.14 27.79
CA VAL A 627 -6.69 7.68 28.03
C VAL A 627 -8.10 7.12 27.85
N ASN A 628 -8.24 6.09 27.03
CA ASN A 628 -9.53 5.43 26.77
C ASN A 628 -10.67 6.42 26.42
N CYS A 629 -10.34 7.49 25.71
CA CYS A 629 -11.30 8.51 25.31
C CYS A 629 -11.83 8.21 23.91
N THR A 630 -13.09 8.58 23.66
CA THR A 630 -13.73 8.43 22.34
C THR A 630 -13.96 9.80 21.70
N PHE A 631 -13.42 10.02 20.51
CA PHE A 631 -13.61 11.23 19.71
C PHE A 631 -14.54 10.92 18.55
N VAL A 632 -15.66 11.64 18.45
CA VAL A 632 -16.69 11.43 17.42
C VAL A 632 -16.82 12.66 16.54
N GLY A 633 -16.76 12.47 15.22
CA GLY A 633 -16.83 13.53 14.22
C GLY A 633 -15.47 14.18 13.97
N SER A 634 -15.41 15.51 13.91
CA SER A 634 -14.16 16.24 13.64
C SER A 634 -13.50 16.74 14.92
N SER A 635 -12.22 16.43 15.13
CA SER A 635 -11.43 16.93 16.27
C SER A 635 -10.38 17.92 15.78
N HIS A 636 -10.56 19.21 16.11
CA HIS A 636 -9.63 20.27 15.72
C HIS A 636 -8.64 20.59 16.85
N VAL A 637 -7.35 20.37 16.60
CA VAL A 637 -6.26 20.72 17.52
C VAL A 637 -5.72 22.10 17.18
N GLN A 638 -5.90 23.04 18.11
CA GLN A 638 -5.46 24.41 17.90
C GLN A 638 -3.97 24.58 18.23
N THR A 639 -3.23 25.33 17.41
CA THR A 639 -1.84 25.68 17.69
C THR A 639 -1.48 27.05 17.12
N TYR A 640 -0.50 27.71 17.73
CA TYR A 640 0.04 28.95 17.20
C TYR A 640 0.84 28.66 15.93
N THR A 641 0.51 29.37 14.84
CA THR A 641 1.08 29.09 13.52
C THR A 641 2.42 29.78 13.28
N GLN A 642 2.70 30.91 13.95
CA GLN A 642 3.92 31.71 13.75
C GLN A 642 5.04 31.33 14.75
N ASN A 643 5.39 30.05 14.81
CA ASN A 643 6.41 29.50 15.72
C ASN A 643 7.85 29.63 15.17
N THR A 644 8.20 30.77 14.57
CA THR A 644 9.48 30.98 13.87
C THR A 644 10.66 31.37 14.76
N HIS A 645 10.43 31.53 16.07
CA HIS A 645 11.47 31.96 16.99
C HIS A 645 12.48 30.83 17.25
N PRO A 646 13.81 31.07 17.19
CA PRO A 646 14.83 30.02 17.33
C PRO A 646 14.80 29.31 18.70
N LEU A 647 14.31 29.97 19.74
CA LEU A 647 14.15 29.40 21.08
C LEU A 647 12.73 28.89 21.36
N TRP A 648 11.87 28.70 20.33
CA TRP A 648 10.49 28.27 20.53
C TRP A 648 10.40 26.94 21.29
N SER A 649 11.28 25.98 21.00
CA SER A 649 11.31 24.68 21.70
C SER A 649 11.95 24.73 23.09
N GLU A 650 12.66 25.80 23.43
CA GLU A 650 13.42 25.93 24.69
C GLU A 650 12.64 26.68 25.77
N TYR A 651 11.73 27.58 25.37
CA TYR A 651 10.94 28.39 26.31
C TYR A 651 9.93 27.51 27.06
N GLY A 652 9.99 27.52 28.39
CA GLY A 652 9.21 26.64 29.25
C GLY A 652 9.70 25.20 29.33
N ALA A 653 10.90 24.88 28.80
CA ALA A 653 11.45 23.54 28.89
C ALA A 653 11.76 23.14 30.34
N ASN A 654 11.47 21.88 30.68
CA ASN A 654 11.73 21.28 31.98
C ASN A 654 12.74 20.13 31.86
N ILE A 655 13.46 19.89 32.94
CA ILE A 655 14.37 18.75 33.13
C ILE A 655 13.97 17.98 34.39
N ILE A 656 14.29 16.69 34.46
CA ILE A 656 14.12 15.93 35.70
C ILE A 656 15.25 16.26 36.66
N ASP A 657 14.92 16.75 37.85
CA ASP A 657 15.88 16.88 38.94
C ASP A 657 16.26 15.49 39.47
N ALA A 658 17.56 15.18 39.39
CA ALA A 658 18.09 13.88 39.82
C ALA A 658 17.93 13.62 41.33
N ALA A 659 17.76 14.66 42.16
CA ALA A 659 17.60 14.51 43.61
C ALA A 659 16.16 14.17 44.01
N THR A 660 15.17 14.77 43.35
CA THR A 660 13.75 14.61 43.68
C THR A 660 13.02 13.66 42.74
N GLY A 661 13.54 13.44 41.53
CA GLY A 661 12.86 12.71 40.46
C GLY A 661 11.73 13.49 39.80
N MET A 662 11.58 14.79 40.14
CA MET A 662 10.48 15.64 39.70
C MET A 662 10.93 16.61 38.59
N PRO A 663 10.03 17.02 37.69
CA PRO A 663 10.33 18.06 36.71
C PRO A 663 10.62 19.41 37.37
N THR A 664 11.65 20.09 36.90
CA THR A 664 12.01 21.46 37.28
C THR A 664 12.29 22.30 36.04
N PRO A 665 12.04 23.63 36.06
CA PRO A 665 12.37 24.50 34.93
C PRO A 665 13.85 24.41 34.56
N LYS A 666 14.14 24.18 33.27
CA LYS A 666 15.51 24.17 32.73
C LYS A 666 16.18 25.53 32.90
N PHE A 667 15.39 26.59 32.79
CA PHE A 667 15.81 27.98 32.94
C PHE A 667 14.96 28.64 34.04
N PRO A 668 15.42 28.62 35.29
CA PRO A 668 14.75 29.33 36.39
C PRO A 668 14.62 30.82 36.09
N ARG A 669 13.48 31.38 36.48
CA ARG A 669 13.16 32.80 36.26
C ARG A 669 12.84 33.49 37.58
N PHE A 670 13.13 34.78 37.64
CA PHE A 670 12.66 35.67 38.69
C PHE A 670 11.66 36.67 38.12
N VAL A 671 10.82 37.21 39.00
CA VAL A 671 9.82 38.22 38.64
C VAL A 671 10.50 39.59 38.70
N TYR A 672 10.32 40.40 37.66
CA TYR A 672 10.71 41.81 37.63
C TYR A 672 9.45 42.68 37.60
N GLY A 673 9.36 43.60 38.55
CA GLY A 673 8.22 44.51 38.77
C GLY A 673 7.48 44.25 40.08
N ASP A 674 7.84 43.21 40.83
CA ASP A 674 7.30 42.90 42.16
C ASP A 674 8.05 43.62 43.29
N ASP A 675 9.27 44.11 43.03
CA ASP A 675 10.08 44.87 43.99
C ASP A 675 10.10 46.41 43.78
N PRO A 676 10.29 47.21 44.84
CA PRO A 676 10.41 48.67 44.73
C PRO A 676 11.63 49.11 43.92
N GLY A 677 11.40 49.68 42.74
CA GLY A 677 12.45 50.19 41.84
C GLY A 677 12.49 49.48 40.49
N GLU A 678 11.73 48.41 40.34
CA GLU A 678 11.51 47.70 39.09
C GLU A 678 10.27 48.26 38.40
N ASP A 679 10.46 49.29 37.57
CA ASP A 679 9.37 49.97 36.87
C ASP A 679 9.63 50.04 35.37
N ALA A 680 8.63 50.50 34.60
CA ALA A 680 8.73 50.63 33.14
C ALA A 680 9.93 51.45 32.64
N SER A 681 10.54 52.29 33.48
CA SER A 681 11.67 53.14 33.05
C SER A 681 12.99 52.39 32.95
N ASP A 682 13.12 51.25 33.63
CA ASP A 682 14.29 50.37 33.56
C ASP A 682 13.98 48.98 32.97
N ALA A 683 12.74 48.77 32.51
CA ALA A 683 12.35 47.56 31.81
C ALA A 683 13.15 47.36 30.50
N PRO A 684 13.30 46.12 30.01
CA PRO A 684 14.02 45.80 28.78
C PRO A 684 13.46 46.61 27.58
N PRO A 685 14.32 47.27 26.79
CA PRO A 685 13.90 48.22 25.76
C PRO A 685 13.13 47.59 24.60
N MET A 686 13.32 46.29 24.36
CA MET A 686 12.69 45.58 23.24
C MET A 686 11.25 45.17 23.52
N LEU A 687 10.81 45.22 24.78
CA LEU A 687 9.44 44.90 25.15
C LEU A 687 8.51 46.08 24.86
N PRO A 688 7.31 45.84 24.29
CA PRO A 688 6.32 46.89 24.12
C PRO A 688 5.80 47.37 25.49
N SER A 689 5.21 48.56 25.53
CA SER A 689 4.66 49.13 26.77
C SER A 689 3.58 48.27 27.43
N THR A 690 2.94 47.37 26.69
CA THR A 690 1.94 46.41 27.18
C THR A 690 2.55 45.17 27.85
N ALA A 691 3.85 44.95 27.70
CA ALA A 691 4.60 43.81 28.24
C ALA A 691 5.60 44.22 29.34
N VAL A 692 5.37 45.38 29.98
CA VAL A 692 6.22 45.90 31.07
C VAL A 692 5.35 46.35 32.25
N PRO A 693 5.91 46.51 33.47
CA PRO A 693 5.14 46.92 34.64
C PRO A 693 4.54 48.33 34.45
N PRO A 694 3.31 48.61 34.92
CA PRO A 694 2.45 47.74 35.71
C PRO A 694 1.52 46.83 34.88
N ASP A 695 1.57 46.89 33.55
CA ASP A 695 0.64 46.17 32.67
C ASP A 695 0.94 44.66 32.62
N GLN A 696 2.22 44.27 32.75
CA GLN A 696 2.67 42.89 32.93
C GLN A 696 3.95 42.84 33.78
N MET A 697 4.00 41.92 34.76
CA MET A 697 5.27 41.58 35.43
C MET A 697 6.14 40.74 34.50
N ILE A 698 7.44 41.01 34.49
CA ILE A 698 8.35 40.42 33.52
C ILE A 698 9.06 39.23 34.16
N LEU A 699 8.94 38.05 33.54
CA LEU A 699 9.69 36.86 33.99
C LEU A 699 11.06 36.85 33.32
N MET A 700 12.11 37.21 34.04
CA MET A 700 13.49 37.26 33.54
C MET A 700 14.26 36.02 33.97
N THR A 701 15.10 35.50 33.09
CA THR A 701 16.04 34.42 33.45
C THR A 701 16.98 34.91 34.56
N ASP A 702 17.25 34.07 35.56
CA ASP A 702 18.23 34.38 36.61
C ASP A 702 19.57 34.81 35.99
N LEU A 703 20.06 36.01 36.35
CA LEU A 703 21.29 36.62 35.82
C LEU A 703 22.57 35.87 36.22
N SER A 704 22.50 34.92 37.16
CA SER A 704 23.58 33.96 37.41
C SER A 704 23.77 32.96 36.26
N ILE A 705 22.77 32.89 35.38
CA ILE A 705 22.73 32.18 34.11
C ILE A 705 22.84 33.22 32.99
N SER A 706 23.44 32.88 31.84
CA SER A 706 23.46 33.79 30.69
C SER A 706 22.03 34.12 30.24
N PRO A 707 21.70 35.39 29.93
CA PRO A 707 20.37 35.76 29.43
C PRO A 707 20.04 34.97 28.15
N LEU A 708 18.79 34.55 28.01
CA LEU A 708 18.33 33.79 26.84
C LEU A 708 17.94 34.71 25.69
N ASP A 709 17.35 35.86 26.01
CA ASP A 709 16.89 36.85 25.05
C ASP A 709 17.20 38.27 25.54
N THR A 710 16.99 39.25 24.67
CA THR A 710 17.16 40.67 25.02
C THR A 710 16.11 41.19 26.03
N GLY A 711 15.02 40.45 26.27
CA GLY A 711 14.01 40.73 27.29
C GLY A 711 14.40 40.26 28.70
N ASP A 712 15.51 39.54 28.87
CA ASP A 712 16.08 39.17 30.18
C ASP A 712 17.02 40.25 30.74
N VAL A 713 17.30 41.31 29.98
CA VAL A 713 18.29 42.33 30.35
C VAL A 713 17.61 43.68 30.58
N PRO A 714 17.61 44.22 31.82
CA PRO A 714 17.11 45.56 32.11
C PRO A 714 17.86 46.66 31.35
N GLN A 715 17.19 47.79 31.10
CA GLN A 715 17.73 48.91 30.31
C GLN A 715 19.07 49.43 30.86
N SER A 716 19.21 49.50 32.18
CA SER A 716 20.42 49.95 32.88
C SER A 716 21.61 49.01 32.69
N GLU A 717 21.36 47.73 32.41
CA GLU A 717 22.39 46.70 32.30
C GLU A 717 22.84 46.42 30.86
N VAL A 718 22.07 46.84 29.85
CA VAL A 718 22.41 46.64 28.42
C VAL A 718 23.85 47.06 28.09
N ALA A 719 24.31 48.19 28.63
CA ALA A 719 25.66 48.69 28.40
C ALA A 719 26.76 47.80 29.01
N ALA A 720 26.46 47.03 30.06
CA ALA A 720 27.40 46.10 30.69
C ALA A 720 27.61 44.85 29.83
N PHE A 721 26.58 44.38 29.12
CA PHE A 721 26.67 43.26 28.18
C PHE A 721 27.35 43.63 26.85
N GLY A 722 27.31 44.91 26.46
CA GLY A 722 28.03 45.41 25.27
C GLY A 722 27.64 44.66 23.99
N GLU A 723 28.63 44.23 23.21
CA GLU A 723 28.39 43.51 21.94
C GLU A 723 27.68 42.17 22.12
N SER A 724 27.77 41.53 23.30
CA SER A 724 27.10 40.26 23.57
C SER A 724 25.58 40.41 23.62
N TYR A 725 25.06 41.59 23.95
CA TYR A 725 23.62 41.86 23.91
C TYR A 725 23.06 41.77 22.49
N ASN A 726 23.82 42.21 21.49
CA ASN A 726 23.40 42.19 20.08
C ASN A 726 23.37 40.78 19.47
N LEU A 727 23.92 39.78 20.18
CA LEU A 727 23.88 38.37 19.76
C LEU A 727 22.69 37.61 20.35
N LEU A 728 21.98 38.20 21.32
CA LEU A 728 20.79 37.61 21.91
C LEU A 728 19.60 37.75 20.95
N PRO A 729 18.73 36.73 20.86
CA PRO A 729 17.49 36.86 20.12
C PRO A 729 16.54 37.89 20.75
N GLU A 730 15.61 38.40 19.94
CA GLU A 730 14.52 39.26 20.42
C GLU A 730 13.55 38.46 21.31
N PRO A 731 12.92 39.06 22.34
CA PRO A 731 11.97 38.34 23.18
C PRO A 731 10.71 37.96 22.37
N ILE A 732 10.12 36.82 22.72
CA ILE A 732 8.83 36.41 22.14
C ILE A 732 7.72 37.29 22.74
N VAL A 733 6.98 37.98 21.86
CA VAL A 733 5.80 38.78 22.22
C VAL A 733 4.61 38.33 21.39
N ILE A 734 3.57 37.82 22.05
CA ILE A 734 2.32 37.38 21.43
C ILE A 734 1.18 38.19 22.06
N ASP A 735 0.31 38.75 21.22
CA ASP A 735 -0.80 39.61 21.64
C ASP A 735 -0.39 40.77 22.57
N GLY A 736 0.81 41.30 22.36
CA GLY A 736 1.37 42.42 23.13
C GLY A 736 1.87 42.05 24.53
N LYS A 737 1.95 40.76 24.88
CA LYS A 737 2.51 40.27 26.14
C LYS A 737 3.79 39.48 25.90
N ARG A 738 4.75 39.59 26.83
CA ARG A 738 5.95 38.74 26.82
C ARG A 738 5.55 37.29 27.08
N VAL A 739 6.09 36.39 26.27
CA VAL A 739 5.92 34.94 26.37
C VAL A 739 7.25 34.30 26.73
N VAL A 740 7.28 33.57 27.83
CA VAL A 740 8.46 32.83 28.31
C VAL A 740 8.26 31.32 28.38
N ASP A 741 7.04 30.89 28.08
CA ASP A 741 6.60 29.50 28.01
C ASP A 741 5.73 29.32 26.77
N THR A 742 6.31 28.70 25.74
CA THR A 742 5.64 28.44 24.46
C THR A 742 4.75 27.20 24.52
N LYS A 743 4.79 26.40 25.61
CA LYS A 743 3.88 25.27 25.81
C LYS A 743 2.43 25.76 25.84
N LYS A 744 2.17 26.96 26.36
CA LYS A 744 0.83 27.61 26.37
C LYS A 744 0.30 27.98 24.97
N PHE A 745 1.16 27.97 23.95
CA PHE A 745 0.85 28.34 22.57
C PHE A 745 1.00 27.16 21.59
N SER A 746 1.37 26.00 22.11
CA SER A 746 1.65 24.80 21.33
C SER A 746 0.82 23.64 21.88
N ASN A 747 0.66 22.57 21.10
CA ASN A 747 0.00 21.37 21.58
C ASN A 747 0.85 20.12 21.30
N ASN A 748 1.42 19.59 22.38
CA ASN A 748 1.96 18.25 22.42
C ASN A 748 0.90 17.37 23.08
N LEU A 749 0.11 16.61 22.31
CA LEU A 749 -0.98 15.77 22.79
C LEU A 749 -0.62 14.30 22.67
N ARG A 750 -1.06 13.51 23.65
CA ARG A 750 -0.99 12.05 23.58
C ARG A 750 -2.37 11.44 23.72
N PHE A 751 -2.68 10.49 22.85
CA PHE A 751 -3.86 9.65 22.88
C PHE A 751 -3.40 8.21 23.18
N HIS A 752 -3.95 7.62 24.23
CA HIS A 752 -3.65 6.28 24.69
C HIS A 752 -4.94 5.48 24.73
N ASP A 753 -4.98 4.34 24.03
CA ASP A 753 -6.18 3.49 23.92
C ASP A 753 -7.44 4.25 23.49
N CYS A 754 -7.30 5.31 22.69
CA CYS A 754 -8.43 6.14 22.28
C CYS A 754 -9.15 5.60 21.04
N LEU A 755 -10.43 5.89 20.91
CA LEU A 755 -11.22 5.56 19.72
C LEU A 755 -11.56 6.85 18.97
N PHE A 756 -11.13 6.96 17.72
CA PHE A 756 -11.55 8.00 16.79
C PHE A 756 -12.62 7.43 15.85
N VAL A 757 -13.80 8.03 15.87
CA VAL A 757 -14.89 7.81 14.93
C VAL A 757 -15.05 9.08 14.10
N GLY A 758 -14.17 9.25 13.11
CA GLY A 758 -14.06 10.47 12.31
C GLY A 758 -12.61 10.94 12.14
N SER A 759 -12.41 12.25 11.98
CA SER A 759 -11.14 12.83 11.55
C SER A 759 -10.51 13.72 12.63
N VAL A 760 -9.18 13.78 12.64
CA VAL A 760 -8.40 14.76 13.42
C VAL A 760 -7.79 15.76 12.44
N VAL A 761 -7.93 17.05 12.75
CA VAL A 761 -7.37 18.16 11.98
C VAL A 761 -6.62 19.08 12.93
N SER A 762 -5.54 19.71 12.49
CA SER A 762 -4.79 20.66 13.31
C SER A 762 -4.47 21.91 12.51
N ASP A 763 -4.27 23.05 13.18
CA ASP A 763 -3.63 24.19 12.53
C ASP A 763 -2.18 23.80 12.14
N THR A 764 -1.62 24.45 11.12
CA THR A 764 -0.28 24.14 10.59
C THR A 764 0.77 25.14 11.12
N PRO A 765 1.67 24.76 12.06
CA PRO A 765 2.80 25.58 12.45
C PRO A 765 3.78 25.80 11.30
N THR A 766 4.39 26.99 11.23
CA THR A 766 5.34 27.34 10.18
C THR A 766 6.64 26.54 10.29
N GLU A 767 7.18 26.40 11.50
CA GLU A 767 8.44 25.68 11.74
C GLU A 767 8.19 24.31 12.34
N TYR A 768 9.02 23.34 11.94
CA TYR A 768 9.00 22.02 12.55
C TYR A 768 9.54 22.07 13.99
N THR A 769 8.65 21.83 14.96
CA THR A 769 8.95 21.90 16.39
C THR A 769 8.37 20.68 17.10
N GLN A 770 8.94 19.51 16.84
CA GLN A 770 8.43 18.19 17.29
C GLN A 770 8.26 18.05 18.81
N VAL A 771 8.95 18.87 19.59
CA VAL A 771 8.83 18.87 21.05
C VAL A 771 7.61 19.65 21.50
N ARG A 772 7.17 20.66 20.74
CA ARG A 772 6.08 21.60 21.07
C ARG A 772 4.76 21.26 20.38
N ASN A 773 4.81 20.91 19.10
CA ASN A 773 3.63 20.56 18.30
C ASN A 773 3.75 19.10 17.87
N LYS A 774 2.96 18.24 18.52
CA LYS A 774 3.01 16.79 18.30
C LYS A 774 1.68 16.15 18.66
N LEU A 775 1.19 15.26 17.81
CA LEU A 775 0.14 14.31 18.17
C LEU A 775 0.79 12.94 18.27
N GLN A 776 0.60 12.25 19.38
CA GLN A 776 1.15 10.91 19.60
C GLN A 776 0.02 9.94 19.92
N PHE A 777 -0.14 8.91 19.10
CA PHE A 777 -1.10 7.82 19.32
C PHE A 777 -0.36 6.61 19.89
N THR A 778 -0.87 6.01 20.95
CA THR A 778 -0.22 4.92 21.70
C THR A 778 -1.24 3.89 22.17
N GLY A 779 -0.77 2.68 22.51
CA GLY A 779 -1.66 1.59 22.93
C GLY A 779 -2.61 1.16 21.80
N ALA A 780 -3.78 0.67 22.14
CA ALA A 780 -4.83 0.22 21.23
C ALA A 780 -5.64 1.39 20.62
N THR A 781 -4.99 2.54 20.36
CA THR A 781 -5.66 3.69 19.75
C THR A 781 -6.07 3.37 18.32
N ARG A 782 -7.34 3.60 17.96
CA ARG A 782 -7.91 3.17 16.68
C ARG A 782 -8.72 4.26 15.98
N PHE A 783 -8.68 4.25 14.65
CA PHE A 783 -9.49 5.09 13.77
C PHE A 783 -10.52 4.23 13.04
N THR A 784 -11.77 4.68 13.04
CA THR A 784 -12.91 3.96 12.47
C THR A 784 -13.84 4.95 11.75
N THR A 785 -14.45 4.51 10.65
CA THR A 785 -15.44 5.31 9.90
C THR A 785 -16.85 5.18 10.48
N VAL A 786 -17.13 4.06 11.14
CA VAL A 786 -18.39 3.79 11.84
C VAL A 786 -18.06 3.44 13.28
N HIS A 787 -18.90 3.91 14.21
CA HIS A 787 -18.72 3.54 15.61
C HIS A 787 -18.84 2.01 15.75
N PRO A 788 -17.83 1.33 16.30
CA PRO A 788 -17.85 -0.12 16.50
C PRO A 788 -18.96 -0.56 17.46
#